data_AF-A0A941IYK9-F1
#
_entry.id   AF-A0A941IYK9-F1
#
_cell.length_a   1.000
_cell.length_b   1.000
_cell.length_c   1.000
_cell.angle_alpha   90.00
_cell.angle_beta   90.00
_cell.angle_gamma   90.00
#
_symmetry.space_group_name_H-M   'P 1'
#
loop_
_entity.id
_entity.type
_entity.pdbx_description
1 polymer ?
#
loop_
_entity_poly.entity_id
_entity_poly.type
_entity_poly.pdbx_seq_one_letter_code
_entity_poly.pdbx_strand_id
1 'polypeptide(L)'
;MTEKEFYKKYKAIHKDIRTKGKSKAAILANGFREGVNVNALPIYKGFEKATDIIATQYKPRKGDFVWILPKQGFIEGRNGYKTKQGYKPDSNDGFFIISDDWSLYENYCANLATPNDDLGDIDTEVEKALQEKQKKRKFKDAGKRVHGSRKEQAMYNKLISSSDLNSIEQDEATAIELVKKDKVFPKIDPQAEKENGTDAGCAFLKVKIRQAFPPKPHKATKEAREQYVKMAETFVSILNNAITITDLQQLETIANNGEIVGKYDFGLIFGKALRNIVFTIKGYRTTNAVKETYMKAHQYSGVTKEQAEPHATKLKMIRDSKIKRQNDCIDSAHQIISTVDMKRHKQTELTFRGGMLSSVRTVEDYVRYVTQVCTRFINDAKREYDQKKEQFPYKEFKPDWSWAETKKTSKSKSSSKPKIEAIPLSYIKRTGGLLIEDADENTVIKKLHFKSLTLGNYVKDDEAREHIRHFVAAIIDLCEVLDINLSINEALAIAFGAFGRGGKAMATYYPTRQLINLTKRNGDGSVAHEWGHFFDHFLNGLELSTKPLRSESYLNTIIESLGYRKKYFIGGNSSPSKGWFKDILKETIKKAVPDTIMHQSIAQLIVMLRFGYYALDDKAISHDYEKVKKRRTDSYLYHYSKLQGAYWKDIAEMFARSFECYVYDKLKEKNRVN
;
A
#
# COMPACT_ATOMS: atom_id res chain seq x y z
N MET A 1 -28.80 -5.72 20.50
CA MET A 1 -28.87 -6.54 21.74
C MET A 1 -29.74 -5.80 22.72
N THR A 2 -30.73 -6.47 23.29
CA THR A 2 -31.63 -5.87 24.30
C THR A 2 -30.89 -5.65 25.62
N GLU A 3 -31.37 -4.72 26.45
CA GLU A 3 -30.80 -4.45 27.79
C GLU A 3 -30.70 -5.72 28.65
N LYS A 4 -31.74 -6.57 28.56
CA LYS A 4 -31.79 -7.86 29.24
C LYS A 4 -30.72 -8.83 28.79
N GLU A 5 -30.40 -8.85 27.50
CA GLU A 5 -29.32 -9.67 26.95
C GLU A 5 -27.95 -9.13 27.31
N PHE A 6 -27.77 -7.80 27.33
CA PHE A 6 -26.53 -7.13 27.73
C PHE A 6 -26.12 -7.58 29.14
N TYR A 7 -27.02 -7.44 30.12
CA TYR A 7 -26.71 -7.80 31.49
C TYR A 7 -26.59 -9.31 31.76
N LYS A 8 -27.21 -10.16 30.91
CA LYS A 8 -26.98 -11.61 30.95
C LYS A 8 -25.62 -12.02 30.37
N LYS A 9 -25.18 -11.32 29.33
CA LYS A 9 -23.97 -11.65 28.55
C LYS A 9 -22.71 -11.13 29.23
N TYR A 10 -22.78 -9.96 29.85
CA TYR A 10 -21.63 -9.26 30.39
C TYR A 10 -21.67 -9.15 31.92
N LYS A 11 -20.49 -9.20 32.53
CA LYS A 11 -20.22 -8.81 33.92
C LYS A 11 -19.22 -7.67 33.87
N ALA A 12 -19.45 -6.59 34.58
CA ALA A 12 -18.64 -5.41 34.39
C ALA A 12 -17.55 -5.28 35.44
N ILE A 13 -16.43 -4.74 35.01
CA ILE A 13 -15.35 -4.32 35.90
C ILE A 13 -15.22 -2.80 35.77
N HIS A 14 -15.42 -2.10 36.88
CA HIS A 14 -15.05 -0.69 36.93
C HIS A 14 -13.54 -0.62 37.19
N LYS A 15 -12.76 -0.15 36.21
CA LYS A 15 -11.35 0.17 36.43
C LYS A 15 -11.15 1.66 36.28
N ASP A 16 -11.29 2.33 37.42
CA ASP A 16 -11.12 3.76 37.60
C ASP A 16 -9.73 4.21 37.12
N ILE A 17 -9.66 5.19 36.21
CA ILE A 17 -8.40 5.81 35.77
C ILE A 17 -8.12 7.10 36.56
N ARG A 18 -8.98 7.51 37.50
CA ARG A 18 -8.76 8.74 38.26
C ARG A 18 -7.53 8.69 39.17
N THR A 19 -6.93 7.53 39.45
CA THR A 19 -5.57 7.48 40.04
C THR A 19 -4.79 6.18 39.74
N LYS A 20 -3.52 6.37 39.32
CA LYS A 20 -2.41 5.38 39.19
C LYS A 20 -2.58 4.22 38.19
N GLY A 21 -2.35 4.53 36.92
CA GLY A 21 -1.19 3.91 36.23
C GLY A 21 -1.40 2.69 35.31
N LYS A 22 -2.59 2.44 34.76
CA LYS A 22 -2.72 1.47 33.65
C LYS A 22 -3.63 2.01 32.55
N SER A 23 -3.02 2.41 31.42
CA SER A 23 -3.74 2.89 30.22
C SER A 23 -4.52 1.77 29.54
N LYS A 24 -5.50 2.12 28.69
CA LYS A 24 -6.22 1.19 27.79
C LYS A 24 -5.24 0.27 27.05
N ALA A 25 -4.17 0.84 26.50
CA ALA A 25 -3.11 0.11 25.83
C ALA A 25 -2.41 -0.94 26.73
N ALA A 26 -2.19 -0.62 28.01
CA ALA A 26 -1.57 -1.56 28.94
C ALA A 26 -2.47 -2.75 29.28
N ILE A 27 -3.80 -2.57 29.30
CA ILE A 27 -4.78 -3.64 29.54
C ILE A 27 -4.88 -4.55 28.31
N LEU A 28 -4.92 -3.97 27.11
CA LEU A 28 -4.92 -4.72 25.85
C LEU A 28 -3.61 -5.51 25.64
N ALA A 29 -2.46 -4.94 26.01
CA ALA A 29 -1.18 -5.60 25.89
C ALA A 29 -0.99 -6.77 26.89
N ASN A 30 -1.29 -6.53 28.17
CA ASN A 30 -0.91 -7.42 29.27
C ASN A 30 -2.07 -8.27 29.85
N GLY A 31 -3.31 -8.00 29.44
CA GLY A 31 -4.50 -8.65 29.99
C GLY A 31 -4.81 -8.29 31.44
N PHE A 32 -5.89 -8.86 31.96
CA PHE A 32 -6.26 -8.73 33.38
C PHE A 32 -5.44 -9.69 34.26
N ARG A 33 -5.06 -9.22 35.45
CA ARG A 33 -4.44 -10.06 36.48
C ARG A 33 -5.50 -10.93 37.14
N GLU A 34 -5.09 -12.10 37.63
CA GLU A 34 -5.95 -13.00 38.39
C GLU A 34 -6.38 -12.35 39.72
N GLY A 35 -7.60 -12.65 40.17
CA GLY A 35 -8.08 -12.26 41.49
C GLY A 35 -8.67 -10.86 41.60
N VAL A 36 -8.87 -10.15 40.48
CA VAL A 36 -9.64 -8.91 40.49
C VAL A 36 -11.13 -9.26 40.53
N ASN A 37 -11.83 -8.82 41.58
CA ASN A 37 -13.27 -9.03 41.71
C ASN A 37 -13.99 -8.27 40.59
N VAL A 38 -14.88 -8.96 39.87
CA VAL A 38 -15.74 -8.34 38.86
C VAL A 38 -17.16 -8.27 39.40
N ASN A 39 -17.82 -7.13 39.18
CA ASN A 39 -19.16 -6.92 39.69
C ASN A 39 -20.18 -7.54 38.73
N ALA A 40 -21.14 -8.28 39.27
CA ALA A 40 -22.24 -8.78 38.48
C ALA A 40 -23.17 -7.62 38.10
N LEU A 41 -23.53 -7.50 36.83
CA LEU A 41 -24.58 -6.57 36.42
C LEU A 41 -25.87 -7.32 36.03
N PRO A 42 -27.05 -6.82 36.44
CA PRO A 42 -27.35 -6.31 37.78
C PRO A 42 -27.33 -7.46 38.81
N ILE A 43 -27.22 -7.14 40.10
CA ILE A 43 -26.93 -8.16 41.13
C ILE A 43 -28.09 -9.11 41.39
N TYR A 44 -29.36 -8.69 41.49
CA TYR A 44 -30.49 -9.62 41.61
C TYR A 44 -31.84 -8.88 41.68
N LYS A 45 -32.90 -9.50 41.11
CA LYS A 45 -34.33 -9.12 41.13
C LYS A 45 -34.68 -7.71 40.61
N GLY A 46 -34.74 -7.59 39.29
CA GLY A 46 -35.36 -6.45 38.60
C GLY A 46 -34.33 -5.65 37.83
N PHE A 47 -34.70 -5.21 36.63
CA PHE A 47 -33.87 -4.34 35.78
C PHE A 47 -33.86 -2.90 36.31
N GLU A 48 -33.86 -2.74 37.63
CA GLU A 48 -33.96 -1.44 38.26
C GLU A 48 -32.57 -0.81 38.37
N LYS A 49 -32.47 0.44 37.88
CA LYS A 49 -31.27 1.31 37.91
C LYS A 49 -30.62 1.37 39.30
N ALA A 50 -31.40 1.18 40.37
CA ALA A 50 -30.93 1.18 41.76
C ALA A 50 -30.09 -0.06 42.16
N THR A 51 -30.06 -1.12 41.35
CA THR A 51 -29.34 -2.38 41.67
C THR A 51 -28.04 -2.57 40.86
N ASP A 52 -27.69 -1.62 39.99
CA ASP A 52 -26.41 -1.59 39.30
C ASP A 52 -25.31 -1.14 40.28
N ILE A 53 -24.47 -2.10 40.70
CA ILE A 53 -23.35 -1.83 41.62
C ILE A 53 -22.36 -0.84 41.03
N ILE A 54 -22.14 -0.82 39.70
CA ILE A 54 -21.22 0.14 39.10
C ILE A 54 -21.79 1.55 39.21
N ALA A 55 -23.06 1.73 38.85
CA ALA A 55 -23.73 3.02 38.98
C ALA A 55 -23.81 3.51 40.43
N THR A 56 -24.08 2.61 41.39
CA THR A 56 -24.33 2.97 42.80
C THR A 56 -23.06 3.08 43.64
N GLN A 57 -22.11 2.13 43.53
CA GLN A 57 -20.90 2.09 44.34
C GLN A 57 -19.78 2.97 43.77
N TYR A 58 -19.64 3.03 42.44
CA TYR A 58 -18.49 3.70 41.81
C TYR A 58 -18.84 5.05 41.20
N LYS A 59 -20.13 5.34 40.97
CA LYS A 59 -20.63 6.64 40.46
C LYS A 59 -19.76 7.18 39.31
N PRO A 60 -19.66 6.42 38.20
CA PRO A 60 -18.81 6.81 37.09
C PRO A 60 -19.32 8.12 36.48
N ARG A 61 -18.40 8.96 35.99
CA ARG A 61 -18.67 10.29 35.42
C ARG A 61 -18.28 10.32 33.96
N LYS A 62 -18.77 11.31 33.24
CA LYS A 62 -18.53 11.57 31.82
C LYS A 62 -17.02 11.62 31.58
N GLY A 63 -16.58 10.83 30.61
CA GLY A 63 -15.16 10.63 30.28
C GLY A 63 -14.51 9.41 30.96
N ASP A 64 -15.15 8.78 31.95
CA ASP A 64 -14.66 7.51 32.48
C ASP A 64 -14.80 6.39 31.46
N PHE A 65 -13.88 5.41 31.48
CA PHE A 65 -13.92 4.24 30.62
C PHE A 65 -14.29 2.99 31.42
N VAL A 66 -15.32 2.27 30.98
CA VAL A 66 -15.82 1.06 31.64
C VAL A 66 -15.50 -0.16 30.79
N TRP A 67 -14.94 -1.20 31.41
CA TRP A 67 -14.72 -2.49 30.77
C TRP A 67 -15.85 -3.46 31.15
N ILE A 68 -16.35 -4.18 30.15
CA ILE A 68 -17.32 -5.26 30.30
C ILE A 68 -16.62 -6.59 29.98
N LEU A 69 -16.80 -7.60 30.83
CA LEU A 69 -16.26 -8.93 30.62
C LEU A 69 -17.37 -9.88 30.16
N PRO A 70 -17.22 -10.54 29.00
CA PRO A 70 -18.10 -11.64 28.62
C PRO A 70 -17.82 -12.90 29.47
N LYS A 71 -18.71 -13.89 29.42
CA LYS A 71 -18.61 -15.17 30.17
C LYS A 71 -17.25 -15.86 30.12
N GLN A 72 -16.55 -15.75 29.00
CA GLN A 72 -15.22 -16.35 28.78
C GLN A 72 -14.06 -15.63 29.50
N GLY A 73 -14.29 -14.41 29.99
CA GLY A 73 -13.29 -13.60 30.69
C GLY A 73 -13.31 -13.71 32.22
N PHE A 74 -14.28 -14.40 32.82
CA PHE A 74 -14.39 -14.53 34.27
C PHE A 74 -14.62 -15.99 34.73
N ILE A 75 -14.35 -16.24 36.00
CA ILE A 75 -14.57 -17.51 36.70
C ILE A 75 -15.52 -17.24 37.87
N GLU A 76 -16.48 -18.13 38.09
CA GLU A 76 -17.43 -18.07 39.21
C GLU A 76 -16.86 -18.83 40.41
N GLY A 77 -16.83 -18.19 41.59
CA GLY A 77 -16.36 -18.79 42.84
C GLY A 77 -17.30 -18.49 44.00
N ARG A 78 -17.00 -19.04 45.19
CA ARG A 78 -17.83 -18.88 46.41
C ARG A 78 -18.14 -17.44 46.80
N ASN A 79 -17.28 -16.48 46.44
CA ASN A 79 -17.40 -15.07 46.80
C ASN A 79 -17.70 -14.17 45.59
N GLY A 80 -18.36 -14.72 44.55
CA GLY A 80 -18.73 -13.98 43.34
C GLY A 80 -17.81 -14.26 42.14
N TYR A 81 -17.75 -13.32 41.20
CA TYR A 81 -17.03 -13.47 39.95
C TYR A 81 -15.61 -12.88 40.02
N LYS A 82 -14.63 -13.58 39.45
CA LYS A 82 -13.23 -13.13 39.36
C LYS A 82 -12.73 -13.15 37.91
N THR A 83 -11.82 -12.24 37.57
CA THR A 83 -11.15 -12.25 36.26
C THR A 83 -10.37 -13.55 36.03
N LYS A 84 -10.46 -14.11 34.82
CA LYS A 84 -9.62 -15.22 34.38
C LYS A 84 -8.20 -14.72 34.11
N GLN A 85 -7.20 -15.42 34.65
CA GLN A 85 -5.78 -15.04 34.50
C GLN A 85 -5.40 -14.92 33.02
N GLY A 86 -4.81 -13.79 32.63
CA GLY A 86 -4.32 -13.57 31.26
C GLY A 86 -5.40 -13.27 30.23
N TYR A 87 -6.68 -13.14 30.63
CA TYR A 87 -7.74 -12.73 29.71
C TYR A 87 -7.47 -11.31 29.18
N LYS A 88 -7.41 -11.18 27.85
CA LYS A 88 -7.26 -9.91 27.15
C LYS A 88 -8.64 -9.51 26.59
N PRO A 89 -9.23 -8.39 27.03
CA PRO A 89 -10.49 -7.90 26.48
C PRO A 89 -10.28 -7.42 25.05
N ASP A 90 -11.31 -7.52 24.20
CA ASP A 90 -11.32 -6.87 22.89
C ASP A 90 -11.50 -5.35 23.05
N SER A 91 -11.12 -4.56 22.05
CA SER A 91 -11.39 -3.11 22.01
C SER A 91 -12.89 -2.79 22.12
N ASN A 92 -13.76 -3.72 21.72
CA ASN A 92 -15.22 -3.68 21.82
C ASN A 92 -15.77 -4.04 23.20
N ASP A 93 -14.95 -4.61 24.09
CA ASP A 93 -15.33 -5.01 25.45
C ASP A 93 -15.22 -3.84 26.44
N GLY A 94 -15.25 -2.58 25.98
CA GLY A 94 -15.30 -1.40 26.82
C GLY A 94 -15.84 -0.16 26.11
N PHE A 95 -16.31 0.81 26.88
CA PHE A 95 -16.95 2.02 26.37
C PHE A 95 -16.78 3.21 27.32
N PHE A 96 -16.97 4.42 26.80
CA PHE A 96 -16.91 5.65 27.60
C PHE A 96 -18.27 5.98 28.22
N ILE A 97 -18.26 6.56 29.41
CA ILE A 97 -19.44 7.26 29.93
C ILE A 97 -19.56 8.58 29.18
N ILE A 98 -20.64 8.71 28.41
CA ILE A 98 -20.96 9.89 27.58
C ILE A 98 -21.82 10.88 28.37
N SER A 99 -22.69 10.35 29.24
CA SER A 99 -23.56 11.15 30.11
C SER A 99 -23.67 10.53 31.49
N ASP A 100 -23.59 11.39 32.52
CA ASP A 100 -23.75 11.03 33.94
C ASP A 100 -25.17 10.58 34.26
N ASP A 101 -26.15 11.04 33.47
CA ASP A 101 -27.57 10.76 33.69
C ASP A 101 -28.02 9.41 33.14
N TRP A 102 -27.24 8.84 32.22
CA TRP A 102 -27.55 7.60 31.50
C TRP A 102 -27.11 6.35 32.28
N SER A 103 -27.87 5.27 32.11
CA SER A 103 -27.50 3.94 32.59
C SER A 103 -26.26 3.41 31.87
N LEU A 104 -25.67 2.35 32.40
CA LEU A 104 -24.51 1.73 31.78
C LEU A 104 -24.86 1.12 30.40
N TYR A 105 -26.07 0.58 30.25
CA TYR A 105 -26.58 0.08 28.97
C TYR A 105 -26.85 1.21 27.98
N GLU A 106 -27.41 2.34 28.43
CA GLU A 106 -27.65 3.51 27.58
C GLU A 106 -26.33 4.11 27.08
N ASN A 107 -25.33 4.24 27.96
CA ASN A 107 -23.97 4.64 27.57
C ASN A 107 -23.35 3.62 26.60
N TYR A 108 -23.48 2.31 26.84
CA TYR A 108 -23.01 1.28 25.92
C TYR A 108 -23.65 1.38 24.53
N CYS A 109 -24.98 1.52 24.47
CA CYS A 109 -25.73 1.67 23.22
C CYS A 109 -25.35 2.96 22.48
N ALA A 110 -25.15 4.07 23.19
CA ALA A 110 -24.69 5.32 22.61
C ALA A 110 -23.29 5.19 21.99
N ASN A 111 -22.36 4.50 22.65
CA ASN A 111 -21.03 4.23 22.07
C ASN A 111 -21.10 3.29 20.85
N LEU A 112 -22.13 2.45 20.72
CA LEU A 112 -22.35 1.62 19.53
C LEU A 112 -23.01 2.39 18.37
N ALA A 113 -23.91 3.32 18.68
CA ALA A 113 -24.64 4.12 17.70
C ALA A 113 -23.80 5.30 17.16
N THR A 114 -22.95 5.85 18.01
CA THR A 114 -21.98 6.90 17.73
C THR A 114 -20.68 6.49 18.41
N PRO A 115 -19.76 5.80 17.70
CA PRO A 115 -18.43 5.53 18.23
C PRO A 115 -17.85 6.84 18.73
N ASN A 116 -17.58 6.93 20.03
CA ASN A 116 -17.18 8.18 20.65
C ASN A 116 -15.79 8.58 20.08
N ASP A 117 -15.76 9.63 19.27
CA ASP A 117 -14.60 10.19 18.53
C ASP A 117 -13.49 10.77 19.43
N ASP A 118 -13.55 10.54 20.75
CA ASP A 118 -12.46 10.85 21.71
C ASP A 118 -11.32 9.82 21.66
N LEU A 119 -11.44 8.76 20.86
CA LEU A 119 -10.28 8.12 20.26
C LEU A 119 -9.79 9.08 19.18
N GLY A 120 -8.92 10.03 19.55
CA GLY A 120 -8.28 10.92 18.59
C GLY A 120 -7.75 10.08 17.44
N ASP A 121 -8.46 10.14 16.32
CA ASP A 121 -8.07 9.48 15.09
C ASP A 121 -6.61 9.86 14.79
N ILE A 122 -5.85 8.98 14.13
CA ILE A 122 -4.43 9.18 13.85
C ILE A 122 -4.17 10.58 13.27
N ASP A 123 -5.15 11.10 12.55
CA ASP A 123 -5.20 12.43 11.98
C ASP A 123 -5.19 13.57 13.02
N THR A 124 -5.89 13.41 14.14
CA THR A 124 -5.91 14.34 15.29
C THR A 124 -4.62 14.26 16.11
N GLU A 125 -4.06 13.06 16.29
CA GLU A 125 -2.75 12.91 16.95
C GLU A 125 -1.64 13.56 16.13
N VAL A 126 -1.68 13.36 14.80
CA VAL A 126 -0.74 13.96 13.86
C VAL A 126 -0.90 15.49 13.84
N GLU A 127 -2.14 16.02 13.84
CA GLU A 127 -2.41 17.47 13.97
C GLU A 127 -1.69 18.05 15.20
N LYS A 128 -1.95 17.46 16.38
CA LYS A 128 -1.36 17.92 17.65
C LYS A 128 0.17 17.86 17.60
N ALA A 129 0.73 16.76 17.10
CA ALA A 129 2.18 16.61 16.98
C ALA A 129 2.81 17.63 16.02
N LEU A 130 2.11 17.97 14.93
CA LEU A 130 2.56 19.00 13.98
C LEU A 130 2.50 20.39 14.60
N GLN A 131 1.43 20.72 15.33
CA GLN A 131 1.28 22.01 16.02
C GLN A 131 2.36 22.19 17.09
N GLU A 132 2.62 21.17 17.91
CA GLU A 132 3.70 21.20 18.92
C GLU A 132 5.07 21.50 18.32
N LYS A 133 5.42 20.85 17.20
CA LYS A 133 6.71 21.08 16.51
C LYS A 133 6.83 22.50 15.94
N GLN A 134 5.71 23.15 15.66
CA GLN A 134 5.69 24.50 15.09
C GLN A 134 5.57 25.60 16.15
N LYS A 135 5.32 25.28 17.42
CA LYS A 135 5.15 26.30 18.49
C LYS A 135 6.28 27.32 18.57
N LYS A 136 7.53 26.86 18.39
CA LYS A 136 8.74 27.69 18.48
C LYS A 136 9.10 28.43 17.19
N ARG A 137 8.39 28.17 16.08
CA ARG A 137 8.66 28.83 14.80
C ARG A 137 7.96 30.17 14.74
N LYS A 138 8.60 31.16 14.11
CA LYS A 138 7.97 32.43 13.76
C LYS A 138 6.93 32.24 12.67
N PHE A 139 7.27 31.44 11.64
CA PHE A 139 6.37 31.10 10.54
C PHE A 139 5.84 29.66 10.68
N LYS A 140 4.54 29.47 10.48
CA LYS A 140 3.78 28.23 10.75
C LYS A 140 2.86 27.88 9.58
N ASP A 141 2.30 26.68 9.57
CA ASP A 141 1.20 26.37 8.65
C ASP A 141 -0.03 27.24 8.96
N ALA A 142 -0.80 27.57 7.93
CA ALA A 142 -2.02 28.35 8.06
C ALA A 142 -3.13 27.84 7.13
N GLY A 143 -4.38 28.15 7.49
CA GLY A 143 -5.58 27.73 6.75
C GLY A 143 -5.97 26.28 7.00
N LYS A 144 -6.80 25.70 6.11
CA LYS A 144 -7.31 24.33 6.25
C LYS A 144 -6.19 23.33 5.93
N ARG A 145 -5.84 22.47 6.88
CA ARG A 145 -4.76 21.48 6.70
C ARG A 145 -4.95 20.67 5.40
N VAL A 146 -3.87 20.54 4.63
CA VAL A 146 -3.80 19.69 3.43
C VAL A 146 -2.91 18.49 3.74
N HIS A 147 -3.49 17.30 3.59
CA HIS A 147 -2.85 16.04 3.95
C HIS A 147 -1.71 15.63 3.03
N GLY A 148 -0.86 14.74 3.54
CA GLY A 148 0.19 14.05 2.80
C GLY A 148 1.52 14.79 2.70
N SER A 149 1.75 15.80 3.54
CA SER A 149 3.03 16.50 3.60
C SER A 149 4.15 15.58 4.12
N ARG A 150 5.42 15.85 3.78
CA ARG A 150 6.54 14.99 4.24
C ARG A 150 6.67 14.91 5.76
N LYS A 151 6.36 16.00 6.46
CA LYS A 151 6.39 16.07 7.92
C LYS A 151 5.30 15.22 8.55
N GLU A 152 4.13 15.21 7.96
CA GLU A 152 2.97 14.42 8.35
C GLU A 152 3.18 12.92 8.05
N GLN A 153 3.70 12.58 6.87
CA GLN A 153 4.12 11.22 6.53
C GLN A 153 5.15 10.63 7.52
N ALA A 154 6.02 11.48 8.06
CA ALA A 154 6.96 11.10 9.11
C ALA A 154 6.28 10.92 10.48
N MET A 155 5.13 11.56 10.72
CA MET A 155 4.32 11.35 11.93
C MET A 155 3.43 10.10 11.80
N TYR A 156 2.96 9.75 10.60
CA TYR A 156 2.32 8.47 10.25
C TYR A 156 3.30 7.27 10.28
N ASN A 157 4.32 7.27 11.14
CA ASN A 157 5.21 6.13 11.35
C ASN A 157 4.60 5.06 12.27
N LYS A 158 3.40 5.28 12.82
CA LYS A 158 2.58 4.22 13.41
C LYS A 158 2.00 3.34 12.29
N LEU A 159 1.78 2.06 12.60
CA LEU A 159 1.13 1.13 11.66
C LEU A 159 -0.29 1.62 11.39
N ILE A 160 -0.66 1.70 10.10
CA ILE A 160 -1.99 2.09 9.64
C ILE A 160 -2.92 0.89 9.79
N SER A 161 -4.01 1.07 10.53
CA SER A 161 -5.08 0.08 10.67
C SER A 161 -6.29 0.37 9.77
N SER A 162 -7.21 -0.59 9.63
CA SER A 162 -8.45 -0.43 8.88
C SER A 162 -9.36 0.66 9.48
N SER A 163 -9.25 0.91 10.80
CA SER A 163 -9.91 2.03 11.48
C SER A 163 -9.48 3.39 10.94
N ASP A 164 -8.22 3.53 10.53
CA ASP A 164 -7.60 4.80 10.16
C ASP A 164 -7.92 5.19 8.70
N LEU A 165 -8.43 4.23 7.92
CA LEU A 165 -8.69 4.42 6.50
C LEU A 165 -9.73 5.51 6.25
N ASN A 166 -10.79 5.60 7.05
CA ASN A 166 -11.86 6.59 6.81
C ASN A 166 -11.32 8.02 6.76
N SER A 167 -10.30 8.31 7.55
CA SER A 167 -9.69 9.62 7.66
C SER A 167 -8.59 9.83 6.63
N ILE A 168 -7.78 8.80 6.38
CA ILE A 168 -6.74 8.84 5.35
C ILE A 168 -7.35 8.96 3.94
N GLU A 169 -8.53 8.36 3.71
CA GLU A 169 -9.25 8.38 2.45
C GLU A 169 -9.96 9.71 2.16
N GLN A 170 -9.96 10.67 3.10
CA GLN A 170 -10.43 12.04 2.81
C GLN A 170 -9.57 12.73 1.75
N ASP A 171 -8.32 12.29 1.58
CA ASP A 171 -7.46 12.67 0.47
C ASP A 171 -6.88 11.42 -0.20
N GLU A 172 -7.43 11.07 -1.36
CA GLU A 172 -7.04 9.88 -2.12
C GLU A 172 -5.53 9.86 -2.44
N ALA A 173 -4.92 11.01 -2.74
CA ALA A 173 -3.48 11.05 -3.00
C ALA A 173 -2.65 10.69 -1.76
N THR A 174 -3.12 11.07 -0.56
CA THR A 174 -2.50 10.68 0.71
C THR A 174 -2.68 9.19 0.94
N ALA A 175 -3.89 8.67 0.73
CA ALA A 175 -4.15 7.24 0.83
C ALA A 175 -3.24 6.42 -0.08
N ILE A 176 -3.06 6.84 -1.35
CA ILE A 176 -2.16 6.18 -2.30
C ILE A 176 -0.70 6.24 -1.83
N GLU A 177 -0.24 7.34 -1.22
CA GLU A 177 1.14 7.44 -0.75
C GLU A 177 1.39 6.71 0.59
N LEU A 178 0.40 6.69 1.49
CA LEU A 178 0.54 6.11 2.83
C LEU A 178 0.26 4.61 2.86
N VAL A 179 -0.74 4.12 2.14
CA VAL A 179 -1.14 2.70 2.13
C VAL A 179 -0.10 1.88 1.34
N LYS A 180 0.98 1.51 2.04
CA LYS A 180 2.08 0.71 1.54
C LYS A 180 2.44 -0.37 2.54
N LYS A 181 3.05 -1.44 2.04
CA LYS A 181 3.43 -2.61 2.83
C LYS A 181 4.14 -2.28 4.13
N ASP A 182 5.12 -1.38 4.09
CA ASP A 182 5.92 -1.01 5.27
C ASP A 182 5.16 -0.18 6.32
N LYS A 183 3.97 0.33 5.97
CA LYS A 183 3.09 1.10 6.86
C LYS A 183 1.94 0.28 7.43
N VAL A 184 1.56 -0.82 6.80
CA VAL A 184 0.42 -1.67 7.24
C VAL A 184 0.86 -3.03 7.77
N PHE A 185 2.07 -3.47 7.41
CA PHE A 185 2.61 -4.77 7.77
C PHE A 185 4.02 -4.60 8.34
N PRO A 186 4.23 -4.74 9.66
CA PRO A 186 5.54 -4.58 10.27
C PRO A 186 6.61 -5.49 9.67
N LYS A 187 7.86 -5.07 9.78
CA LYS A 187 9.00 -5.95 9.50
C LYS A 187 9.10 -6.98 10.61
N ILE A 188 9.41 -8.19 10.23
CA ILE A 188 9.53 -9.32 11.15
C ILE A 188 11.00 -9.41 11.53
N ASP A 189 11.27 -9.24 12.82
CA ASP A 189 12.60 -9.34 13.39
C ASP A 189 12.86 -10.78 13.84
N PRO A 190 13.74 -11.53 13.16
CA PRO A 190 14.05 -12.90 13.55
C PRO A 190 14.56 -13.03 14.99
N GLN A 191 15.28 -12.03 15.51
CA GLN A 191 15.81 -12.09 16.87
C GLN A 191 14.69 -11.95 17.91
N ALA A 192 13.74 -11.05 17.68
CA ALA A 192 12.56 -10.92 18.54
C ALA A 192 11.67 -12.19 18.49
N GLU A 193 11.52 -12.80 17.32
CA GLU A 193 10.80 -14.08 17.18
C GLU A 193 11.49 -15.21 17.96
N LYS A 194 12.82 -15.24 17.95
CA LYS A 194 13.61 -16.19 18.74
C LYS A 194 13.40 -16.01 20.25
N GLU A 195 13.39 -14.76 20.72
CA GLU A 195 13.16 -14.41 22.13
C GLU A 195 11.73 -14.74 22.58
N ASN A 196 10.75 -14.61 21.68
CA ASN A 196 9.35 -14.97 21.93
C ASN A 196 9.08 -16.49 21.92
N GLY A 197 10.11 -17.31 21.67
CA GLY A 197 9.98 -18.77 21.63
C GLY A 197 9.32 -19.32 20.37
N THR A 198 9.24 -18.52 19.31
CA THR A 198 8.74 -18.98 17.99
C THR A 198 9.68 -20.02 17.42
N ASP A 199 9.11 -21.08 16.83
CA ASP A 199 9.84 -22.08 16.07
C ASP A 199 10.67 -21.44 14.93
N ALA A 200 11.91 -21.88 14.74
CA ALA A 200 12.82 -21.28 13.76
C ALA A 200 12.29 -21.38 12.31
N GLY A 201 11.65 -22.50 11.98
CA GLY A 201 10.97 -22.69 10.69
C GLY A 201 9.74 -21.80 10.52
N CYS A 202 8.95 -21.65 11.58
CA CYS A 202 7.84 -20.71 11.64
C CYS A 202 8.33 -19.28 11.40
N ALA A 203 9.34 -18.83 12.13
CA ALA A 203 9.92 -17.49 11.97
C ALA A 203 10.45 -17.26 10.54
N PHE A 204 11.09 -18.26 9.93
CA PHE A 204 11.52 -18.21 8.54
C PHE A 204 10.33 -18.01 7.58
N LEU A 205 9.23 -18.76 7.76
CA LEU A 205 8.02 -18.61 6.95
C LEU A 205 7.36 -17.25 7.14
N LYS A 206 7.27 -16.74 8.38
CA LYS A 206 6.77 -15.39 8.67
C LYS A 206 7.52 -14.35 7.80
N VAL A 207 8.86 -14.39 7.79
CA VAL A 207 9.69 -13.51 6.98
C VAL A 207 9.39 -13.66 5.48
N LYS A 208 9.25 -14.90 4.98
CA LYS A 208 8.95 -15.18 3.57
C LYS A 208 7.55 -14.71 3.15
N ILE A 209 6.55 -14.86 4.02
CA ILE A 209 5.19 -14.35 3.83
C ILE A 209 5.22 -12.83 3.67
N ARG A 210 5.90 -12.12 4.58
CA ARG A 210 6.04 -10.67 4.51
C ARG A 210 6.84 -10.18 3.29
N GLN A 211 7.83 -10.96 2.86
CA GLN A 211 8.56 -10.70 1.60
C GLN A 211 7.63 -10.82 0.39
N ALA A 212 6.81 -11.87 0.34
CA ALA A 212 5.89 -12.15 -0.75
C ALA A 212 4.67 -11.22 -0.78
N PHE A 213 4.30 -10.59 0.35
CA PHE A 213 3.21 -9.61 0.39
C PHE A 213 3.49 -8.43 -0.57
N PRO A 214 2.51 -7.97 -1.37
CA PRO A 214 2.73 -6.90 -2.36
C PRO A 214 3.18 -5.59 -1.72
N PRO A 215 4.04 -4.78 -2.38
CA PRO A 215 4.52 -3.51 -1.83
C PRO A 215 3.46 -2.40 -1.74
N LYS A 216 2.41 -2.50 -2.56
CA LYS A 216 1.28 -1.55 -2.65
C LYS A 216 0.00 -2.29 -3.10
N PRO A 217 -1.19 -1.70 -2.92
CA PRO A 217 -2.45 -2.23 -3.44
C PRO A 217 -2.43 -2.46 -4.95
N HIS A 218 -3.26 -3.41 -5.41
CA HIS A 218 -3.32 -3.82 -6.83
C HIS A 218 -3.92 -2.74 -7.75
N LYS A 219 -4.83 -1.91 -7.22
CA LYS A 219 -5.45 -0.76 -7.87
C LYS A 219 -5.41 0.44 -6.93
N ALA A 220 -5.47 1.64 -7.50
CA ALA A 220 -5.54 2.89 -6.75
C ALA A 220 -6.99 3.28 -6.43
N THR A 221 -7.81 2.32 -6.00
CA THR A 221 -9.21 2.57 -5.58
C THR A 221 -9.36 2.43 -4.08
N LYS A 222 -10.34 3.11 -3.48
CA LYS A 222 -10.64 3.02 -2.03
C LYS A 222 -10.87 1.58 -1.59
N GLU A 223 -11.69 0.83 -2.32
CA GLU A 223 -11.96 -0.59 -2.05
C GLU A 223 -10.67 -1.43 -2.06
N ALA A 224 -9.78 -1.24 -3.05
CA ALA A 224 -8.53 -1.98 -3.13
C ALA A 224 -7.58 -1.66 -1.98
N ARG A 225 -7.58 -0.41 -1.48
CA ARG A 225 -6.81 0.00 -0.30
C ARG A 225 -7.39 -0.64 0.97
N GLU A 226 -8.70 -0.63 1.12
CA GLU A 226 -9.41 -1.26 2.24
C GLU A 226 -9.15 -2.76 2.35
N GLN A 227 -9.32 -3.49 1.24
CA GLN A 227 -9.00 -4.92 1.16
C GLN A 227 -7.54 -5.20 1.52
N TYR A 228 -6.63 -4.34 1.05
CA TYR A 228 -5.20 -4.47 1.30
C TYR A 228 -4.82 -4.27 2.77
N VAL A 229 -5.36 -3.26 3.45
CA VAL A 229 -5.11 -3.01 4.88
C VAL A 229 -5.74 -4.09 5.75
N LYS A 230 -7.02 -4.42 5.53
CA LYS A 230 -7.71 -5.49 6.28
C LYS A 230 -6.97 -6.83 6.18
N MET A 231 -6.52 -7.20 4.98
CA MET A 231 -5.74 -8.42 4.79
C MET A 231 -4.39 -8.36 5.53
N ALA A 232 -3.69 -7.22 5.49
CA ALA A 232 -2.43 -7.03 6.20
C ALA A 232 -2.64 -7.16 7.72
N GLU A 233 -3.65 -6.52 8.29
CA GLU A 233 -3.98 -6.61 9.71
C GLU A 233 -4.27 -8.04 10.16
N THR A 234 -5.12 -8.75 9.44
CA THR A 234 -5.47 -10.14 9.79
C THR A 234 -4.26 -11.06 9.67
N PHE A 235 -3.44 -10.88 8.64
CA PHE A 235 -2.19 -11.63 8.49
C PHE A 235 -1.24 -11.33 9.65
N VAL A 236 -1.04 -10.05 10.01
CA VAL A 236 -0.18 -9.65 11.13
C VAL A 236 -0.67 -10.26 12.45
N SER A 237 -1.97 -10.24 12.69
CA SER A 237 -2.58 -10.86 13.88
C SER A 237 -2.26 -12.37 13.95
N ILE A 238 -2.46 -13.10 12.85
CA ILE A 238 -2.12 -14.54 12.79
C ILE A 238 -0.62 -14.75 13.00
N LEU A 239 0.22 -13.97 12.33
CA LEU A 239 1.68 -14.11 12.42
C LEU A 239 2.20 -13.81 13.84
N ASN A 240 1.63 -12.83 14.54
CA ASN A 240 2.05 -12.50 15.91
C ASN A 240 1.69 -13.61 16.91
N ASN A 241 0.59 -14.35 16.67
CA ASN A 241 0.14 -15.43 17.55
C ASN A 241 0.74 -16.81 17.18
N ALA A 242 1.29 -16.96 15.98
CA ALA A 242 1.82 -18.23 15.49
C ALA A 242 3.18 -18.56 16.13
N ILE A 243 3.28 -19.70 16.80
CA ILE A 243 4.53 -20.21 17.38
C ILE A 243 5.12 -21.30 16.49
N THR A 244 4.27 -22.13 15.87
CA THR A 244 4.64 -23.27 15.03
C THR A 244 4.24 -23.07 13.57
N ILE A 245 4.79 -23.88 12.65
CA ILE A 245 4.38 -23.86 11.23
C ILE A 245 2.88 -24.20 11.08
N THR A 246 2.33 -25.05 11.93
CA THR A 246 0.91 -25.44 11.90
C THR A 246 -0.02 -24.26 12.16
N ASP A 247 0.37 -23.34 13.05
CA ASP A 247 -0.43 -22.15 13.37
C ASP A 247 -0.64 -21.25 12.14
N LEU A 248 0.33 -21.24 11.22
CA LEU A 248 0.25 -20.46 9.98
C LEU A 248 -0.76 -21.01 8.96
N GLN A 249 -1.34 -22.21 9.18
CA GLN A 249 -2.38 -22.77 8.32
C GLN A 249 -3.67 -21.93 8.31
N GLN A 250 -3.88 -21.08 9.33
CA GLN A 250 -5.03 -20.17 9.40
C GLN A 250 -5.02 -19.10 8.30
N LEU A 251 -3.85 -18.79 7.72
CA LEU A 251 -3.71 -17.80 6.66
C LEU A 251 -4.50 -18.17 5.40
N GLU A 252 -4.59 -19.47 5.08
CA GLU A 252 -5.32 -19.95 3.91
C GLU A 252 -6.83 -19.75 4.10
N THR A 253 -7.33 -19.93 5.32
CA THR A 253 -8.74 -19.73 5.64
C THR A 253 -9.15 -18.27 5.42
N ILE A 254 -8.36 -17.31 5.92
CA ILE A 254 -8.61 -15.88 5.70
C ILE A 254 -8.45 -15.49 4.22
N ALA A 255 -7.50 -16.10 3.52
CA ALA A 255 -7.29 -15.81 2.11
C ALA A 255 -8.49 -16.21 1.22
N ASN A 256 -9.30 -17.19 1.64
CA ASN A 256 -10.37 -17.78 0.82
C ASN A 256 -11.78 -17.75 1.46
N ASN A 257 -11.97 -17.15 2.65
CA ASN A 257 -13.27 -17.13 3.32
C ASN A 257 -14.33 -16.24 2.64
N GLY A 258 -13.91 -15.36 1.72
CA GLY A 258 -14.82 -14.44 1.02
C GLY A 258 -15.14 -13.15 1.78
N GLU A 259 -14.60 -12.95 2.99
CA GLU A 259 -14.93 -11.78 3.82
C GLU A 259 -14.16 -10.53 3.42
N ILE A 260 -12.87 -10.66 3.10
CA ILE A 260 -12.00 -9.53 2.72
C ILE A 260 -11.90 -9.40 1.21
N VAL A 261 -11.69 -10.52 0.52
CA VAL A 261 -11.62 -10.59 -0.94
C VAL A 261 -12.48 -11.74 -1.42
N GLY A 262 -12.95 -11.67 -2.66
CA GLY A 262 -13.68 -12.77 -3.28
C GLY A 262 -12.90 -14.08 -3.19
N LYS A 263 -13.62 -15.20 -3.02
CA LYS A 263 -13.08 -16.54 -2.75
C LYS A 263 -11.96 -17.00 -3.70
N TYR A 264 -11.94 -16.47 -4.93
CA TYR A 264 -10.97 -16.83 -5.96
C TYR A 264 -10.00 -15.68 -6.31
N ASP A 265 -10.13 -14.52 -5.67
CA ASP A 265 -9.43 -13.29 -6.07
C ASP A 265 -8.10 -13.08 -5.34
N PHE A 266 -7.83 -13.83 -4.26
CA PHE A 266 -6.62 -13.65 -3.46
C PHE A 266 -5.32 -13.69 -4.30
N GLY A 267 -5.22 -14.66 -5.21
CA GLY A 267 -4.05 -14.77 -6.10
C GLY A 267 -3.93 -13.65 -7.12
N LEU A 268 -5.06 -13.09 -7.55
CA LEU A 268 -5.14 -11.99 -8.50
C LEU A 268 -4.74 -10.67 -7.82
N ILE A 269 -5.23 -10.44 -6.60
CA ILE A 269 -5.04 -9.20 -5.85
C ILE A 269 -3.68 -9.17 -5.14
N PHE A 270 -3.30 -10.25 -4.45
CA PHE A 270 -2.07 -10.31 -3.63
C PHE A 270 -0.91 -11.06 -4.30
N GLY A 271 -1.13 -11.56 -5.51
CA GLY A 271 -0.09 -12.16 -6.34
C GLY A 271 0.17 -13.64 -6.09
N LYS A 272 0.67 -14.30 -7.14
CA LYS A 272 0.91 -15.75 -7.18
C LYS A 272 1.93 -16.21 -6.14
N ALA A 273 2.94 -15.40 -5.82
CA ALA A 273 3.99 -15.76 -4.87
C ALA A 273 3.43 -15.96 -3.46
N LEU A 274 2.65 -14.99 -2.95
CA LEU A 274 2.03 -15.09 -1.63
C LEU A 274 1.02 -16.24 -1.59
N ARG A 275 0.15 -16.33 -2.61
CA ARG A 275 -0.80 -17.44 -2.75
C ARG A 275 -0.12 -18.79 -2.64
N ASN A 276 0.95 -19.02 -3.40
CA ASN A 276 1.60 -20.32 -3.41
C ASN A 276 2.18 -20.67 -2.03
N ILE A 277 2.76 -19.70 -1.30
CA ILE A 277 3.29 -19.94 0.05
C ILE A 277 2.16 -20.34 1.00
N VAL A 278 1.10 -19.54 1.07
CA VAL A 278 -0.06 -19.76 1.97
C VAL A 278 -0.71 -21.13 1.71
N PHE A 279 -0.94 -21.49 0.44
CA PHE A 279 -1.57 -22.76 0.09
C PHE A 279 -0.64 -23.97 0.32
N THR A 280 0.68 -23.81 0.15
CA THR A 280 1.63 -24.91 0.44
C THR A 280 1.63 -25.26 1.92
N ILE A 281 1.50 -24.28 2.82
CA ILE A 281 1.47 -24.50 4.27
C ILE A 281 0.28 -25.39 4.68
N LYS A 282 -0.86 -25.28 3.98
CA LYS A 282 -2.05 -26.13 4.19
C LYS A 282 -1.93 -27.53 3.58
N GLY A 283 -0.92 -27.77 2.74
CA GLY A 283 -0.67 -29.06 2.09
C GLY A 283 -1.08 -29.16 0.61
N TYR A 284 -1.44 -28.05 -0.05
CA TYR A 284 -1.76 -28.08 -1.48
C TYR A 284 -0.50 -28.24 -2.35
N ARG A 285 -0.63 -28.94 -3.49
CA ARG A 285 0.47 -29.10 -4.46
C ARG A 285 0.75 -27.79 -5.18
N THR A 286 1.99 -27.30 -5.08
CA THR A 286 2.44 -26.05 -5.73
C THR A 286 3.76 -26.24 -6.50
N THR A 287 4.33 -25.13 -6.98
CA THR A 287 5.61 -25.08 -7.72
C THR A 287 6.80 -25.59 -6.89
N ASN A 288 7.83 -26.13 -7.56
CA ASN A 288 9.02 -26.68 -6.90
C ASN A 288 9.75 -25.70 -5.97
N ALA A 289 9.88 -24.42 -6.34
CA ALA A 289 10.56 -23.40 -5.52
C ALA A 289 9.86 -23.15 -4.16
N VAL A 290 8.53 -23.22 -4.13
CA VAL A 290 7.76 -23.00 -2.91
C VAL A 290 7.80 -24.25 -2.03
N LYS A 291 7.78 -25.44 -2.63
CA LYS A 291 8.06 -26.69 -1.90
C LYS A 291 9.43 -26.64 -1.23
N GLU A 292 10.45 -26.17 -1.92
CA GLU A 292 11.79 -26.02 -1.34
C GLU A 292 11.81 -25.05 -0.15
N THR A 293 11.06 -23.94 -0.26
CA THR A 293 10.92 -22.96 0.84
C THR A 293 10.25 -23.60 2.06
N TYR A 294 9.17 -24.36 1.85
CA TYR A 294 8.45 -25.07 2.91
C TYR A 294 9.29 -26.18 3.54
N MET A 295 10.05 -26.91 2.71
CA MET A 295 11.01 -27.93 3.14
C MET A 295 12.11 -27.34 4.02
N LYS A 296 12.70 -26.21 3.61
CA LYS A 296 13.69 -25.47 4.39
C LYS A 296 13.13 -25.02 5.73
N ALA A 297 11.89 -24.54 5.76
CA ALA A 297 11.23 -24.18 7.02
C ALA A 297 11.20 -25.36 8.00
N HIS A 298 10.78 -26.55 7.54
CA HIS A 298 10.76 -27.75 8.39
C HIS A 298 12.16 -28.19 8.83
N GLN A 299 13.18 -27.99 7.99
CA GLN A 299 14.56 -28.25 8.37
C GLN A 299 15.04 -27.29 9.47
N TYR A 300 14.68 -26.01 9.38
CA TYR A 300 15.05 -25.01 10.39
C TYR A 300 14.38 -25.23 11.74
N SER A 301 13.13 -25.70 11.76
CA SER A 301 12.41 -26.04 13.00
C SER A 301 13.15 -27.06 13.87
N GLY A 302 14.00 -27.88 13.27
CA GLY A 302 14.57 -29.06 13.91
C GLY A 302 13.53 -30.17 14.05
N VAL A 303 13.99 -31.37 14.42
CA VAL A 303 13.13 -32.54 14.61
C VAL A 303 13.64 -33.31 15.82
N THR A 304 12.73 -33.63 16.74
CA THR A 304 13.03 -34.44 17.92
C THR A 304 13.22 -35.91 17.53
N LYS A 305 13.94 -36.68 18.37
CA LYS A 305 14.17 -38.11 18.14
C LYS A 305 12.86 -38.90 17.99
N GLU A 306 11.86 -38.56 18.79
CA GLU A 306 10.52 -39.19 18.80
C GLU A 306 9.73 -38.93 17.50
N GLN A 307 9.89 -37.75 16.90
CA GLN A 307 9.25 -37.41 15.62
C GLN A 307 9.99 -38.00 14.41
N ALA A 308 11.29 -38.23 14.52
CA ALA A 308 12.14 -38.79 13.46
C ALA A 308 11.98 -40.31 13.29
N GLU A 309 11.78 -41.04 14.38
CA GLU A 309 11.81 -42.51 14.42
C GLU A 309 10.73 -43.23 13.58
N PRO A 310 9.45 -42.80 13.58
CA PRO A 310 8.43 -43.41 12.72
C PRO A 310 8.73 -43.23 11.23
N HIS A 311 9.28 -42.07 10.86
CA HIS A 311 9.62 -41.75 9.48
C HIS A 311 10.83 -42.56 9.00
N ALA A 312 11.83 -42.73 9.87
CA ALA A 312 12.98 -43.61 9.66
C ALA A 312 12.58 -45.05 9.38
N THR A 313 11.67 -45.56 10.22
CA THR A 313 11.15 -46.93 10.11
C THR A 313 10.42 -47.14 8.79
N LYS A 314 9.54 -46.21 8.40
CA LYS A 314 8.78 -46.29 7.15
C LYS A 314 9.68 -46.29 5.90
N LEU A 315 10.73 -45.47 5.85
CA LEU A 315 11.66 -45.45 4.72
C LEU A 315 12.52 -46.71 4.63
N LYS A 316 12.99 -47.23 5.77
CA LYS A 316 13.70 -48.51 5.81
C LYS A 316 12.80 -49.64 5.31
N MET A 317 11.53 -49.69 5.75
CA MET A 317 10.55 -50.66 5.25
C MET A 317 10.34 -50.56 3.73
N ILE A 318 10.24 -49.35 3.17
CA ILE A 318 10.10 -49.14 1.71
C ILE A 318 11.34 -49.65 0.97
N ARG A 319 12.54 -49.31 1.47
CA ARG A 319 13.82 -49.80 0.89
C ARG A 319 13.86 -51.33 0.91
N ASP A 320 13.60 -51.93 2.07
CA ASP A 320 13.69 -53.37 2.27
C ASP A 320 12.66 -54.13 1.43
N SER A 321 11.44 -53.59 1.29
CA SER A 321 10.41 -54.13 0.39
C SER A 321 10.83 -54.07 -1.08
N LYS A 322 11.43 -52.96 -1.54
CA LYS A 322 11.96 -52.85 -2.91
C LYS A 322 13.08 -53.86 -3.15
N ILE A 323 14.03 -53.99 -2.22
CA ILE A 323 15.15 -54.94 -2.33
C ILE A 323 14.64 -56.37 -2.36
N LYS A 324 13.74 -56.74 -1.42
CA LYS A 324 13.15 -58.07 -1.35
C LYS A 324 12.49 -58.45 -2.66
N ARG A 325 11.64 -57.58 -3.22
CA ARG A 325 10.97 -57.82 -4.51
C ARG A 325 11.94 -58.09 -5.66
N GLN A 326 13.13 -57.46 -5.67
CA GLN A 326 14.14 -57.71 -6.70
C GLN A 326 14.91 -59.00 -6.45
N ASN A 327 15.21 -59.33 -5.19
CA ASN A 327 15.82 -60.61 -4.83
C ASN A 327 14.88 -61.78 -5.18
N ASP A 328 13.59 -61.70 -4.84
CA ASP A 328 12.60 -62.71 -5.19
C ASP A 328 12.53 -62.93 -6.72
N CYS A 329 12.72 -61.87 -7.52
CA CYS A 329 12.77 -61.94 -8.98
C CYS A 329 14.06 -62.60 -9.50
N ILE A 330 15.19 -62.41 -8.81
CA ILE A 330 16.47 -63.07 -9.13
C ILE A 330 16.36 -64.56 -8.79
N ASP A 331 15.85 -64.88 -7.61
CA ASP A 331 15.68 -66.25 -7.13
C ASP A 331 14.74 -67.05 -8.04
N SER A 332 13.60 -66.47 -8.43
CA SER A 332 12.70 -67.12 -9.41
C SER A 332 13.37 -67.33 -10.76
N ALA A 333 14.17 -66.36 -11.24
CA ALA A 333 14.91 -66.53 -12.48
C ALA A 333 15.93 -67.68 -12.40
N HIS A 334 16.63 -67.86 -11.27
CA HIS A 334 17.59 -68.95 -11.07
C HIS A 334 16.95 -70.34 -11.01
N GLN A 335 15.65 -70.45 -10.75
CA GLN A 335 14.92 -71.73 -10.74
C GLN A 335 14.51 -72.20 -12.14
N ILE A 336 14.72 -71.38 -13.16
CA ILE A 336 14.35 -71.70 -14.54
C ILE A 336 15.38 -72.65 -15.14
N ILE A 337 14.90 -73.79 -15.62
CA ILE A 337 15.72 -74.84 -16.23
C ILE A 337 15.40 -75.07 -17.72
N SER A 338 14.33 -74.45 -18.24
CA SER A 338 13.89 -74.63 -19.63
C SER A 338 13.56 -73.32 -20.33
N THR A 339 13.60 -73.34 -21.67
CA THR A 339 13.24 -72.19 -22.51
C THR A 339 11.73 -71.89 -22.48
N VAL A 340 10.89 -72.87 -22.12
CA VAL A 340 9.45 -72.71 -21.91
C VAL A 340 9.19 -71.94 -20.60
N ASP A 341 9.84 -72.35 -19.52
CA ASP A 341 9.75 -71.69 -18.21
C ASP A 341 10.28 -70.25 -18.28
N MET A 342 11.34 -70.02 -19.05
CA MET A 342 11.84 -68.68 -19.36
C MET A 342 10.76 -67.79 -20.01
N LYS A 343 10.00 -68.30 -21.00
CA LYS A 343 8.93 -67.53 -21.67
C LYS A 343 7.78 -67.21 -20.71
N ARG A 344 7.44 -68.14 -19.81
CA ARG A 344 6.41 -67.96 -18.78
C ARG A 344 6.83 -66.90 -17.76
N HIS A 345 8.04 -67.02 -17.20
CA HIS A 345 8.58 -66.04 -16.25
C HIS A 345 8.63 -64.62 -16.82
N LYS A 346 8.95 -64.46 -18.12
CA LYS A 346 8.91 -63.18 -18.84
C LYS A 346 7.53 -62.50 -18.83
N GLN A 347 6.45 -63.26 -18.75
CA GLN A 347 5.10 -62.73 -18.79
C GLN A 347 4.51 -62.47 -17.40
N THR A 348 4.85 -63.30 -16.40
CA THR A 348 4.10 -63.35 -15.13
C THR A 348 4.89 -62.90 -13.90
N GLU A 349 6.21 -63.08 -13.88
CA GLU A 349 6.99 -62.99 -12.64
C GLU A 349 8.10 -61.93 -12.68
N LEU A 350 8.37 -61.35 -13.85
CA LEU A 350 9.35 -60.28 -14.01
C LEU A 350 8.89 -58.95 -13.39
N THR A 351 9.80 -58.30 -12.66
CA THR A 351 9.55 -56.99 -12.03
C THR A 351 9.73 -55.81 -12.98
N PHE A 352 10.15 -56.05 -14.23
CA PHE A 352 10.43 -55.03 -15.24
C PHE A 352 10.12 -55.51 -16.67
N ARG A 353 9.99 -54.57 -17.62
CA ARG A 353 9.82 -54.86 -19.06
C ARG A 353 10.93 -54.14 -19.83
N GLY A 354 11.72 -54.85 -20.64
CA GLY A 354 12.90 -54.27 -21.31
C GLY A 354 13.19 -54.84 -22.70
N GLY A 355 13.83 -54.05 -23.56
CA GLY A 355 14.04 -54.36 -24.98
C GLY A 355 15.02 -55.51 -25.26
N MET A 356 16.05 -55.70 -24.44
CA MET A 356 17.03 -56.80 -24.60
C MET A 356 16.46 -58.17 -24.20
N LEU A 357 15.31 -58.25 -23.53
CA LEU A 357 14.68 -59.53 -23.19
C LEU A 357 14.24 -60.34 -24.41
N SER A 358 13.99 -59.67 -25.54
CA SER A 358 13.55 -60.30 -26.80
C SER A 358 14.71 -60.90 -27.59
N SER A 359 15.95 -60.50 -27.34
CA SER A 359 17.15 -61.00 -28.03
C SER A 359 17.82 -62.17 -27.32
N VAL A 360 17.51 -62.40 -26.04
CA VAL A 360 18.05 -63.53 -25.27
C VAL A 360 17.44 -64.86 -25.71
N ARG A 361 18.28 -65.84 -26.05
CA ARG A 361 17.89 -67.15 -26.59
C ARG A 361 18.17 -68.33 -25.66
N THR A 362 19.12 -68.20 -24.73
CA THR A 362 19.49 -69.26 -23.78
C THR A 362 18.98 -68.93 -22.37
N VAL A 363 18.81 -69.96 -21.53
CA VAL A 363 18.40 -69.79 -20.12
C VAL A 363 19.51 -69.09 -19.32
N GLU A 364 20.77 -69.46 -19.54
CA GLU A 364 21.92 -68.86 -18.85
C GLU A 364 22.05 -67.35 -19.11
N ASP A 365 21.94 -66.93 -20.38
CA ASP A 365 21.99 -65.52 -20.75
C ASP A 365 20.81 -64.73 -20.14
N TYR A 366 19.67 -65.38 -20.00
CA TYR A 366 18.46 -64.78 -19.43
C TYR A 366 18.60 -64.56 -17.93
N VAL A 367 19.03 -65.58 -17.19
CA VAL A 367 19.28 -65.48 -15.75
C VAL A 367 20.34 -64.42 -15.47
N ARG A 368 21.42 -64.40 -16.25
CA ARG A 368 22.47 -63.38 -16.17
C ARG A 368 21.92 -61.96 -16.37
N TYR A 369 21.10 -61.76 -17.39
CA TYR A 369 20.51 -60.46 -17.68
C TYR A 369 19.52 -60.00 -16.59
N VAL A 370 18.62 -60.87 -16.14
CA VAL A 370 17.68 -60.57 -15.05
C VAL A 370 18.44 -60.19 -13.78
N THR A 371 19.47 -60.97 -13.43
CA THR A 371 20.34 -60.70 -12.28
C THR A 371 20.99 -59.33 -12.36
N GLN A 372 21.55 -58.95 -13.51
CA GLN A 372 22.17 -57.64 -13.71
C GLN A 372 21.18 -56.48 -13.53
N VAL A 373 19.99 -56.58 -14.13
CA VAL A 373 18.98 -55.51 -14.06
C VAL A 373 18.40 -55.37 -12.65
N CYS A 374 18.03 -56.49 -12.01
CA CYS A 374 17.53 -56.48 -10.63
C CYS A 374 18.60 -55.99 -9.64
N THR A 375 19.87 -56.36 -9.82
CA THR A 375 21.00 -55.83 -9.01
C THR A 375 21.14 -54.32 -9.15
N ARG A 376 20.97 -53.78 -10.38
CA ARG A 376 20.95 -52.33 -10.59
C ARG A 376 19.82 -51.66 -9.82
N PHE A 377 18.59 -52.21 -9.87
CA PHE A 377 17.47 -51.67 -9.11
C PHE A 377 17.66 -51.74 -7.59
N ILE A 378 18.29 -52.80 -7.09
CA ILE A 378 18.69 -52.91 -5.68
C ILE A 378 19.65 -51.77 -5.31
N ASN A 379 20.66 -51.51 -6.14
CA ASN A 379 21.63 -50.43 -5.91
C ASN A 379 20.99 -49.05 -6.01
N ASP A 380 20.06 -48.84 -6.94
CA ASP A 380 19.29 -47.60 -7.05
C ASP A 380 18.40 -47.38 -5.82
N ALA A 381 17.74 -48.42 -5.30
CA ALA A 381 16.95 -48.34 -4.07
C ALA A 381 17.81 -48.03 -2.84
N LYS A 382 19.03 -48.59 -2.76
CA LYS A 382 20.01 -48.25 -1.71
C LYS A 382 20.44 -46.78 -1.82
N ARG A 383 20.81 -46.32 -3.01
CA ARG A 383 21.22 -44.93 -3.26
C ARG A 383 20.10 -43.93 -2.97
N GLU A 384 18.87 -44.24 -3.36
CA GLU A 384 17.68 -43.41 -3.07
C GLU A 384 17.45 -43.32 -1.55
N TYR A 385 17.61 -44.42 -0.83
CA TYR A 385 17.53 -44.44 0.62
C TYR A 385 18.66 -43.61 1.26
N ASP A 386 19.90 -43.76 0.82
CA ASP A 386 21.04 -43.02 1.38
C ASP A 386 20.90 -41.50 1.14
N GLN A 387 20.49 -41.08 -0.06
CA GLN A 387 20.19 -39.67 -0.36
C GLN A 387 19.04 -39.13 0.51
N LYS A 388 17.93 -39.89 0.61
CA LYS A 388 16.78 -39.47 1.43
C LYS A 388 17.10 -39.48 2.91
N LYS A 389 17.99 -40.36 3.37
CA LYS A 389 18.50 -40.45 4.76
C LYS A 389 19.30 -39.20 5.15
N GLU A 390 19.99 -38.57 4.20
CA GLU A 390 20.72 -37.32 4.45
C GLU A 390 19.84 -36.07 4.35
N GLN A 391 18.79 -36.08 3.54
CA GLN A 391 17.96 -34.90 3.23
C GLN A 391 16.72 -34.68 4.14
N PHE A 392 16.35 -35.67 4.97
CA PHE A 392 15.15 -35.69 5.83
C PHE A 392 15.50 -36.20 7.25
N PRO A 393 14.61 -36.13 8.28
CA PRO A 393 15.03 -36.15 9.67
C PRO A 393 15.20 -37.57 10.22
N TYR A 394 16.44 -38.09 10.22
CA TYR A 394 16.78 -39.39 10.85
C TYR A 394 17.77 -39.24 12.00
N LYS A 395 18.08 -38.00 12.38
CA LYS A 395 18.85 -37.61 13.56
C LYS A 395 18.16 -36.42 14.21
N GLU A 396 18.33 -36.28 15.51
CA GLU A 396 17.90 -35.08 16.23
C GLU A 396 18.60 -33.86 15.63
N PHE A 397 17.80 -32.89 15.18
CA PHE A 397 18.30 -31.60 14.70
C PHE A 397 17.86 -30.53 15.66
N LYS A 398 18.82 -29.77 16.18
CA LYS A 398 18.52 -28.55 16.94
C LYS A 398 17.97 -27.49 15.99
N PRO A 399 17.08 -26.60 16.45
CA PRO A 399 16.59 -25.48 15.64
C PRO A 399 17.74 -24.66 15.07
N ASP A 400 17.70 -24.41 13.76
CA ASP A 400 18.74 -23.66 13.03
C ASP A 400 18.26 -22.23 12.72
N TRP A 401 18.99 -21.26 13.27
CA TRP A 401 18.79 -19.81 13.07
C TRP A 401 19.82 -19.17 12.14
N SER A 402 20.71 -19.96 11.51
CA SER A 402 21.77 -19.46 10.63
C SER A 402 21.24 -18.62 9.46
N TRP A 403 20.00 -18.87 9.01
CA TRP A 403 19.32 -18.10 7.98
C TRP A 403 18.97 -16.66 8.41
N ALA A 404 18.90 -16.39 9.71
CA ALA A 404 18.61 -15.09 10.30
C ALA A 404 19.89 -14.28 10.58
N GLU A 405 21.03 -14.96 10.77
CA GLU A 405 22.34 -14.36 11.03
C GLU A 405 22.95 -13.78 9.75
N THR A 406 22.43 -12.64 9.31
CA THR A 406 23.05 -11.90 8.21
C THR A 406 24.33 -11.23 8.70
N LYS A 407 25.49 -11.70 8.22
CA LYS A 407 26.74 -10.92 8.20
C LYS A 407 26.39 -9.54 7.63
N LYS A 408 26.64 -8.47 8.42
CA LYS A 408 26.58 -7.08 7.96
C LYS A 408 27.56 -6.91 6.79
N THR A 409 27.14 -7.21 5.56
CA THR A 409 27.84 -6.71 4.39
C THR A 409 27.68 -5.20 4.42
N SER A 410 28.82 -4.53 4.59
CA SER A 410 28.93 -3.07 4.59
C SER A 410 28.11 -2.50 3.45
N LYS A 411 27.11 -1.67 3.76
CA LYS A 411 26.39 -0.89 2.76
C LYS A 411 27.42 -0.23 1.85
N SER A 412 27.40 -0.55 0.57
CA SER A 412 28.17 0.22 -0.41
C SER A 412 27.78 1.68 -0.25
N LYS A 413 28.77 2.54 -0.01
CA LYS A 413 28.57 3.99 0.02
C LYS A 413 27.98 4.37 -1.33
N SER A 414 26.67 4.65 -1.37
CA SER A 414 26.08 5.30 -2.53
C SER A 414 26.83 6.61 -2.72
N SER A 415 27.38 6.85 -3.91
CA SER A 415 28.01 8.11 -4.27
C SER A 415 27.00 9.24 -4.08
N SER A 416 27.09 9.93 -2.94
CA SER A 416 26.31 11.13 -2.70
C SER A 416 26.78 12.15 -3.72
N LYS A 417 25.97 12.42 -4.74
CA LYS A 417 26.18 13.56 -5.63
C LYS A 417 26.44 14.80 -4.77
N PRO A 418 27.39 15.67 -5.16
CA PRO A 418 27.72 16.86 -4.38
C PRO A 418 26.45 17.66 -4.11
N LYS A 419 26.21 17.97 -2.83
CA LYS A 419 25.16 18.91 -2.44
C LYS A 419 25.55 20.26 -3.01
N ILE A 420 24.94 20.62 -4.14
CA ILE A 420 24.96 22.02 -4.59
C ILE A 420 24.32 22.83 -3.46
N GLU A 421 25.11 23.70 -2.84
CA GLU A 421 24.63 24.73 -1.92
C GLU A 421 23.93 25.78 -2.77
N ALA A 422 22.62 25.62 -2.93
CA ALA A 422 21.80 26.60 -3.64
C ALA A 422 21.54 27.80 -2.73
N ILE A 423 21.78 29.01 -3.23
CA ILE A 423 21.22 30.26 -2.72
C ILE A 423 20.00 30.55 -3.62
N PRO A 424 18.78 30.10 -3.28
CA PRO A 424 17.64 30.06 -4.20
C PRO A 424 17.02 31.42 -4.55
N LEU A 425 17.39 32.50 -3.87
CA LEU A 425 16.70 33.80 -3.99
C LEU A 425 17.51 34.87 -4.73
N SER A 426 18.82 34.70 -4.86
CA SER A 426 19.70 35.74 -5.44
C SER A 426 19.58 35.87 -6.96
N TYR A 427 18.91 34.93 -7.64
CA TYR A 427 18.72 34.95 -9.10
C TYR A 427 17.35 35.51 -9.54
N ILE A 428 16.39 35.65 -8.62
CA ILE A 428 15.04 36.13 -8.93
C ILE A 428 15.10 37.64 -9.11
N LYS A 429 14.77 38.13 -10.31
CA LYS A 429 14.80 39.56 -10.65
C LYS A 429 13.39 40.06 -10.88
N ARG A 430 12.79 40.63 -9.83
CA ARG A 430 11.49 41.31 -9.94
C ARG A 430 11.64 42.83 -9.98
N THR A 431 11.12 43.47 -11.03
CA THR A 431 11.14 44.94 -11.21
C THR A 431 9.80 45.48 -11.71
N GLY A 432 9.48 46.72 -11.33
CA GLY A 432 8.30 47.46 -11.82
C GLY A 432 6.94 47.01 -11.25
N GLY A 433 6.90 46.06 -10.31
CA GLY A 433 5.69 45.65 -9.61
C GLY A 433 5.57 46.24 -8.21
N LEU A 434 4.41 46.05 -7.56
CA LEU A 434 4.16 46.50 -6.19
C LEU A 434 5.25 45.97 -5.24
N LEU A 435 5.85 46.86 -4.44
CA LEU A 435 6.84 46.47 -3.44
C LEU A 435 6.13 45.78 -2.28
N ILE A 436 6.52 44.52 -2.01
CA ILE A 436 6.10 43.79 -0.81
C ILE A 436 7.27 43.82 0.16
N GLU A 437 7.18 44.71 1.16
CA GLU A 437 8.21 44.88 2.20
C GLU A 437 8.23 43.68 3.15
N ASP A 438 7.05 43.26 3.62
CA ASP A 438 6.88 42.09 4.46
C ASP A 438 5.56 41.37 4.15
N ALA A 439 5.53 40.07 4.41
CA ALA A 439 4.34 39.24 4.25
C ALA A 439 4.41 38.03 5.17
N ASP A 440 3.24 37.63 5.66
CA ASP A 440 3.05 36.49 6.54
C ASP A 440 2.03 35.49 5.97
N GLU A 441 1.76 34.42 6.70
CA GLU A 441 0.82 33.41 6.26
C GLU A 441 -0.61 33.94 6.23
N ASN A 442 -0.96 34.87 7.13
CA ASN A 442 -2.27 35.52 7.09
C ASN A 442 -2.46 36.34 5.82
N THR A 443 -1.39 36.94 5.28
CA THR A 443 -1.43 37.63 3.99
C THR A 443 -1.83 36.66 2.89
N VAL A 444 -1.25 35.46 2.86
CA VAL A 444 -1.60 34.42 1.89
C VAL A 444 -3.04 33.92 2.07
N ILE A 445 -3.45 33.60 3.29
CA ILE A 445 -4.78 33.03 3.55
C ILE A 445 -5.89 34.09 3.40
N LYS A 446 -5.75 35.24 4.07
CA LYS A 446 -6.84 36.22 4.20
C LYS A 446 -6.86 37.24 3.08
N LYS A 447 -5.70 37.68 2.58
CA LYS A 447 -5.65 38.72 1.53
C LYS A 447 -5.61 38.11 0.14
N LEU A 448 -4.90 37.00 -0.06
CA LEU A 448 -4.85 36.30 -1.36
C LEU A 448 -5.89 35.17 -1.50
N HIS A 449 -6.72 34.96 -0.46
CA HIS A 449 -7.79 33.96 -0.44
C HIS A 449 -7.33 32.51 -0.61
N PHE A 450 -6.09 32.15 -0.28
CA PHE A 450 -5.65 30.76 -0.39
C PHE A 450 -6.30 29.89 0.71
N LYS A 451 -6.70 28.67 0.33
CA LYS A 451 -7.23 27.64 1.24
C LYS A 451 -6.28 27.32 2.40
N SER A 452 -4.98 27.22 2.09
CA SER A 452 -3.95 26.85 3.05
C SER A 452 -2.54 27.17 2.58
N LEU A 453 -1.63 27.29 3.55
CA LEU A 453 -0.19 27.41 3.38
C LEU A 453 0.50 26.35 4.25
N THR A 454 1.37 25.54 3.65
CA THR A 454 2.15 24.51 4.36
C THR A 454 3.65 24.72 4.20
N LEU A 455 4.38 24.77 5.32
CA LEU A 455 5.84 24.91 5.33
C LEU A 455 6.54 23.56 5.60
N GLY A 456 7.54 23.23 4.79
CA GLY A 456 8.40 22.07 5.03
C GLY A 456 9.19 22.19 6.34
N ASN A 457 9.50 21.06 6.99
CA ASN A 457 10.30 21.03 8.23
C ASN A 457 11.73 21.59 8.05
N TYR A 458 12.24 21.62 6.83
CA TYR A 458 13.59 22.06 6.50
C TYR A 458 13.64 23.48 5.91
N VAL A 459 12.49 24.16 5.85
CA VAL A 459 12.39 25.59 5.51
C VAL A 459 12.53 26.38 6.80
N LYS A 460 13.59 27.19 6.91
CA LYS A 460 13.84 28.05 8.07
C LYS A 460 12.94 29.29 8.04
N ASP A 461 12.88 30.04 9.16
CA ASP A 461 11.96 31.19 9.27
C ASP A 461 12.37 32.38 8.39
N ASP A 462 13.67 32.61 8.20
CA ASP A 462 14.21 33.61 7.26
C ASP A 462 13.88 33.25 5.81
N GLU A 463 14.06 31.98 5.44
CA GLU A 463 13.69 31.46 4.12
C GLU A 463 12.17 31.51 3.91
N ALA A 464 11.37 31.12 4.91
CA ALA A 464 9.91 31.16 4.84
C ALA A 464 9.40 32.58 4.58
N ARG A 465 9.95 33.57 5.28
CA ARG A 465 9.63 35.00 5.07
C ARG A 465 9.84 35.39 3.60
N GLU A 466 11.00 35.08 3.04
CA GLU A 466 11.31 35.45 1.65
C GLU A 466 10.45 34.69 0.63
N HIS A 467 10.26 33.38 0.81
CA HIS A 467 9.38 32.60 -0.06
C HIS A 467 7.94 33.14 -0.05
N ILE A 468 7.40 33.46 1.13
CA ILE A 468 6.05 34.05 1.27
C ILE A 468 5.99 35.42 0.59
N ARG A 469 6.97 36.29 0.87
CA ARG A 469 7.05 37.64 0.30
C ARG A 469 7.09 37.63 -1.23
N HIS A 470 7.97 36.79 -1.81
CA HIS A 470 8.08 36.64 -3.26
C HIS A 470 6.86 35.99 -3.89
N PHE A 471 6.25 35.00 -3.23
CA PHE A 471 5.02 34.38 -3.70
C PHE A 471 3.84 35.37 -3.71
N VAL A 472 3.68 36.15 -2.65
CA VAL A 472 2.63 37.19 -2.58
C VAL A 472 2.81 38.20 -3.72
N ALA A 473 4.04 38.66 -3.93
CA ALA A 473 4.36 39.55 -5.03
C ALA A 473 4.03 38.93 -6.40
N ALA A 474 4.38 37.65 -6.63
CA ALA A 474 4.10 36.96 -7.88
C ALA A 474 2.59 36.77 -8.15
N ILE A 475 1.79 36.47 -7.12
CA ILE A 475 0.33 36.34 -7.26
C ILE A 475 -0.33 37.68 -7.53
N ILE A 476 0.08 38.76 -6.87
CA ILE A 476 -0.44 40.11 -7.14
C ILE A 476 -0.15 40.49 -8.60
N ASP A 477 1.09 40.28 -9.05
CA ASP A 477 1.49 40.55 -10.44
C ASP A 477 0.66 39.76 -11.44
N LEU A 478 0.41 38.48 -11.13
CA LEU A 478 -0.42 37.61 -11.96
C LEU A 478 -1.86 38.13 -12.05
N CYS A 479 -2.47 38.48 -10.92
CA CYS A 479 -3.83 39.02 -10.89
C CYS A 479 -3.94 40.37 -11.62
N GLU A 480 -2.95 41.26 -11.49
CA GLU A 480 -2.90 42.54 -12.20
C GLU A 480 -2.68 42.40 -13.71
N VAL A 481 -1.98 41.34 -14.14
CA VAL A 481 -1.74 41.04 -15.55
C VAL A 481 -2.99 40.43 -16.21
N LEU A 482 -3.68 39.56 -15.47
CA LEU A 482 -4.85 38.85 -15.97
C LEU A 482 -6.16 39.62 -15.77
N ASP A 483 -6.15 40.68 -14.96
CA ASP A 483 -7.33 41.45 -14.55
C ASP A 483 -8.39 40.54 -13.89
N ILE A 484 -7.95 39.73 -12.93
CA ILE A 484 -8.80 38.74 -12.23
C ILE A 484 -8.84 38.98 -10.72
N ASN A 485 -9.97 38.60 -10.10
CA ASN A 485 -10.13 38.66 -8.65
C ASN A 485 -9.34 37.54 -7.96
N LEU A 486 -8.76 37.85 -6.80
CA LEU A 486 -8.05 36.93 -5.93
C LEU A 486 -8.92 35.77 -5.40
N SER A 487 -10.24 35.91 -5.38
CA SER A 487 -11.19 34.86 -4.95
C SER A 487 -11.08 33.57 -5.75
N ILE A 488 -10.52 33.59 -6.97
CA ILE A 488 -10.23 32.36 -7.73
C ILE A 488 -9.31 31.40 -6.96
N ASN A 489 -8.51 31.90 -6.01
CA ASN A 489 -7.58 31.10 -5.23
C ASN A 489 -8.23 30.41 -4.01
N GLU A 490 -9.53 30.59 -3.76
CA GLU A 490 -10.24 30.04 -2.57
C GLU A 490 -10.11 28.53 -2.39
N ALA A 491 -10.03 27.78 -3.50
CA ALA A 491 -9.83 26.35 -3.48
C ALA A 491 -8.34 25.94 -3.46
N LEU A 492 -7.42 26.86 -3.76
CA LEU A 492 -6.02 26.59 -4.01
C LEU A 492 -5.20 26.63 -2.71
N ALA A 493 -4.38 25.60 -2.52
CA ALA A 493 -3.39 25.50 -1.46
C ALA A 493 -1.99 25.76 -2.01
N ILE A 494 -1.10 26.26 -1.14
CA ILE A 494 0.33 26.45 -1.45
C ILE A 494 1.20 25.74 -0.43
N ALA A 495 2.29 25.15 -0.89
CA ALA A 495 3.30 24.55 -0.04
C ALA A 495 4.71 24.96 -0.45
N PHE A 496 5.52 25.31 0.55
CA PHE A 496 6.95 25.62 0.37
C PHE A 496 7.77 24.46 0.92
N GLY A 497 8.33 23.67 0.02
CA GLY A 497 9.17 22.52 0.35
C GLY A 497 8.47 21.44 1.19
N ALA A 498 7.15 21.42 1.29
CA ALA A 498 6.47 20.45 2.16
C ALA A 498 6.22 19.10 1.46
N PHE A 499 6.13 19.08 0.13
CA PHE A 499 5.81 17.88 -0.68
C PHE A 499 6.93 17.52 -1.67
N GLY A 500 6.91 16.28 -2.20
CA GLY A 500 7.89 15.76 -3.18
C GLY A 500 9.01 14.86 -2.60
N ARG A 501 9.74 14.12 -3.45
CA ARG A 501 10.97 13.36 -3.10
C ARG A 501 12.15 14.05 -3.78
N GLY A 502 12.94 14.80 -3.00
CA GLY A 502 13.93 15.76 -3.51
C GLY A 502 14.68 15.32 -4.76
N GLY A 503 14.62 16.16 -5.81
CA GLY A 503 15.59 16.15 -6.92
C GLY A 503 15.06 15.93 -8.34
N LYS A 504 13.74 15.93 -8.63
CA LYS A 504 13.25 15.76 -10.02
C LYS A 504 12.35 16.86 -10.57
N ALA A 505 11.56 17.56 -9.76
CA ALA A 505 10.68 18.64 -10.21
C ALA A 505 11.01 19.93 -9.45
N MET A 506 10.99 21.07 -10.16
CA MET A 506 11.27 22.42 -9.61
C MET A 506 10.07 22.90 -8.77
N ALA A 507 8.86 22.73 -9.30
CA ALA A 507 7.59 22.89 -8.62
C ALA A 507 6.60 21.84 -9.17
N THR A 508 5.43 21.70 -8.54
CA THR A 508 4.38 20.78 -9.01
C THR A 508 3.00 21.20 -8.51
N TYR A 509 2.03 21.23 -9.40
CA TYR A 509 0.61 21.26 -9.08
C TYR A 509 0.03 19.85 -8.88
N TYR A 510 -0.69 19.65 -7.79
CA TYR A 510 -1.40 18.41 -7.47
C TYR A 510 -2.92 18.63 -7.60
N PRO A 511 -3.56 18.15 -8.69
CA PRO A 511 -5.00 18.33 -8.90
C PRO A 511 -5.86 17.79 -7.76
N THR A 512 -5.52 16.61 -7.23
CA THR A 512 -6.24 15.92 -6.13
C THR A 512 -6.37 16.75 -4.86
N ARG A 513 -5.46 17.70 -4.64
CA ARG A 513 -5.42 18.56 -3.44
C ARG A 513 -5.62 20.03 -3.75
N GLN A 514 -5.74 20.36 -5.05
CA GLN A 514 -5.63 21.72 -5.57
C GLN A 514 -4.43 22.43 -4.94
N LEU A 515 -3.26 21.81 -4.99
CA LEU A 515 -2.07 22.24 -4.24
C LEU A 515 -0.90 22.55 -5.17
N ILE A 516 -0.39 23.78 -5.12
CA ILE A 516 0.93 24.11 -5.68
C ILE A 516 1.99 23.80 -4.64
N ASN A 517 3.04 23.06 -5.02
CA ASN A 517 4.21 22.83 -4.18
C ASN A 517 5.46 23.37 -4.86
N LEU A 518 6.06 24.40 -4.28
CA LEU A 518 7.32 24.97 -4.71
C LEU A 518 8.46 24.28 -3.94
N THR A 519 9.47 23.76 -4.65
CA THR A 519 10.62 23.17 -3.96
C THR A 519 11.55 24.26 -3.42
N LYS A 520 12.11 24.04 -2.23
CA LYS A 520 12.95 25.02 -1.52
C LYS A 520 14.09 25.62 -2.34
N ARG A 521 14.70 24.86 -3.26
CA ARG A 521 15.96 25.27 -3.91
C ARG A 521 15.76 25.94 -5.27
N ASN A 522 14.63 25.68 -5.88
CA ASN A 522 14.50 25.67 -7.33
C ASN A 522 13.08 25.99 -7.79
N GLY A 523 12.08 26.01 -6.90
CA GLY A 523 10.68 26.28 -7.28
C GLY A 523 10.36 27.75 -7.46
N ASP A 524 11.19 28.64 -6.89
CA ASP A 524 10.98 30.07 -7.00
C ASP A 524 11.28 30.51 -8.43
N GLY A 525 10.26 31.11 -9.08
CA GLY A 525 10.24 31.42 -10.52
C GLY A 525 9.29 30.55 -11.35
N SER A 526 8.67 29.51 -10.78
CA SER A 526 7.71 28.63 -11.50
C SER A 526 6.24 28.91 -11.16
N VAL A 527 5.93 30.00 -10.44
CA VAL A 527 4.57 30.27 -9.90
C VAL A 527 3.53 30.38 -11.01
N ALA A 528 3.80 31.13 -12.07
CA ALA A 528 2.86 31.29 -13.18
C ALA A 528 2.59 29.96 -13.90
N HIS A 529 3.61 29.11 -14.07
CA HIS A 529 3.46 27.77 -14.66
C HIS A 529 2.52 26.89 -13.82
N GLU A 530 2.77 26.79 -12.51
CA GLU A 530 1.93 25.96 -11.63
C GLU A 530 0.52 26.55 -11.42
N TRP A 531 0.39 27.88 -11.42
CA TRP A 531 -0.92 28.52 -11.40
C TRP A 531 -1.68 28.29 -12.71
N GLY A 532 -0.98 28.23 -13.86
CA GLY A 532 -1.57 27.82 -15.13
C GLY A 532 -2.19 26.43 -15.08
N HIS A 533 -1.54 25.47 -14.41
CA HIS A 533 -2.12 24.15 -14.14
C HIS A 533 -3.35 24.20 -13.23
N PHE A 534 -3.32 25.05 -12.19
CA PHE A 534 -4.49 25.28 -11.35
C PHE A 534 -5.65 25.87 -12.16
N PHE A 535 -5.39 26.88 -12.98
CA PHE A 535 -6.39 27.50 -13.84
C PHE A 535 -7.00 26.49 -14.81
N ASP A 536 -6.17 25.65 -15.44
CA ASP A 536 -6.64 24.55 -16.30
C ASP A 536 -7.57 23.57 -15.55
N HIS A 537 -7.27 23.29 -14.28
CA HIS A 537 -8.14 22.48 -13.41
C HIS A 537 -9.45 23.22 -13.06
N PHE A 538 -9.35 24.51 -12.74
CA PHE A 538 -10.49 25.37 -12.39
C PHE A 538 -11.48 25.48 -13.55
N LEU A 539 -10.98 25.59 -14.79
CA LEU A 539 -11.78 25.58 -16.01
C LEU A 539 -12.55 24.26 -16.22
N ASN A 540 -12.15 23.19 -15.51
CA ASN A 540 -12.84 21.91 -15.48
C ASN A 540 -13.67 21.69 -14.19
N GLY A 541 -14.00 22.77 -13.47
CA GLY A 541 -14.80 22.68 -12.24
C GLY A 541 -14.09 22.03 -11.06
N LEU A 542 -12.76 21.88 -11.12
CA LEU A 542 -11.94 21.19 -10.11
C LEU A 542 -12.31 19.70 -9.93
N GLU A 543 -12.88 19.08 -10.98
CA GLU A 543 -13.27 17.67 -10.97
C GLU A 543 -12.07 16.71 -10.89
N LEU A 544 -12.16 15.74 -9.99
CA LEU A 544 -11.14 14.70 -9.79
C LEU A 544 -11.33 13.50 -10.73
N SER A 545 -11.44 13.75 -12.02
CA SER A 545 -11.56 12.70 -13.05
C SER A 545 -10.19 12.09 -13.40
N THR A 546 -10.17 11.07 -14.27
CA THR A 546 -8.91 10.49 -14.78
C THR A 546 -8.06 11.50 -15.55
N LYS A 547 -8.70 12.51 -16.14
CA LYS A 547 -8.10 13.66 -16.84
C LYS A 547 -8.62 14.95 -16.19
N PRO A 548 -8.08 15.33 -15.02
CA PRO A 548 -8.67 16.37 -14.19
C PRO A 548 -8.56 17.76 -14.83
N LEU A 549 -7.57 17.97 -15.69
CA LEU A 549 -7.32 19.26 -16.34
C LEU A 549 -8.18 19.44 -17.61
N ARG A 550 -8.68 20.66 -17.85
CA ARG A 550 -9.55 20.95 -18.99
C ARG A 550 -8.86 20.65 -20.31
N SER A 551 -7.58 20.99 -20.42
CA SER A 551 -6.76 20.74 -21.60
C SER A 551 -6.67 19.26 -21.97
N GLU A 552 -6.46 18.41 -20.97
CA GLU A 552 -6.42 16.96 -21.14
C GLU A 552 -7.79 16.39 -21.49
N SER A 553 -8.83 16.81 -20.76
CA SER A 553 -10.21 16.34 -20.97
C SER A 553 -10.66 16.66 -22.39
N TYR A 554 -10.48 17.89 -22.85
CA TYR A 554 -10.87 18.30 -24.21
C TYR A 554 -10.03 17.64 -25.28
N LEU A 555 -8.71 17.53 -25.11
CA LEU A 555 -7.91 16.77 -26.07
C LEU A 555 -8.43 15.33 -26.18
N ASN A 556 -8.75 14.69 -25.06
CA ASN A 556 -9.31 13.34 -25.07
C ASN A 556 -10.66 13.29 -25.78
N THR A 557 -11.61 14.16 -25.43
CA THR A 557 -12.94 14.23 -26.05
C THR A 557 -12.87 14.50 -27.56
N ILE A 558 -11.99 15.39 -28.00
CA ILE A 558 -11.75 15.68 -29.42
C ILE A 558 -11.18 14.43 -30.12
N ILE A 559 -10.17 13.79 -29.52
CA ILE A 559 -9.54 12.59 -30.08
C ILE A 559 -10.53 11.43 -30.20
N GLU A 560 -11.38 11.23 -29.19
CA GLU A 560 -12.40 10.19 -29.19
C GLU A 560 -13.48 10.47 -30.24
N SER A 561 -13.91 11.72 -30.37
CA SER A 561 -14.90 12.16 -31.37
C SER A 561 -14.45 11.97 -32.82
N LEU A 562 -13.14 11.79 -33.07
CA LEU A 562 -12.62 11.44 -34.38
C LEU A 562 -12.91 9.98 -34.78
N GLY A 563 -13.28 9.10 -33.84
CA GLY A 563 -13.59 7.69 -34.11
C GLY A 563 -12.47 6.98 -34.88
N TYR A 564 -12.79 6.32 -36.00
CA TYR A 564 -11.80 5.63 -36.84
C TYR A 564 -10.75 6.58 -37.44
N ARG A 565 -11.07 7.89 -37.55
CA ARG A 565 -10.20 8.90 -38.14
C ARG A 565 -9.02 9.26 -37.23
N LYS A 566 -9.07 8.91 -35.94
CA LYS A 566 -7.98 9.15 -34.96
C LYS A 566 -6.63 8.59 -35.44
N LYS A 567 -6.63 7.54 -36.27
CA LYS A 567 -5.42 6.97 -36.87
C LYS A 567 -4.59 7.99 -37.67
N TYR A 568 -5.23 9.00 -38.25
CA TYR A 568 -4.59 10.07 -39.01
C TYR A 568 -3.99 11.18 -38.11
N PHE A 569 -4.36 11.21 -36.83
CA PHE A 569 -3.95 12.22 -35.84
C PHE A 569 -2.89 11.67 -34.86
N ILE A 570 -2.91 10.35 -34.62
CA ILE A 570 -2.07 9.68 -33.62
C ILE A 570 -1.09 8.69 -34.28
N GLY A 571 -1.45 8.12 -35.45
CA GLY A 571 -0.65 7.13 -36.18
C GLY A 571 0.47 7.71 -37.03
N GLY A 572 1.41 6.86 -37.46
CA GLY A 572 2.63 7.25 -38.19
C GLY A 572 2.56 7.17 -39.72
N ASN A 573 1.63 6.41 -40.30
CA ASN A 573 1.76 5.93 -41.69
C ASN A 573 0.89 6.66 -42.71
N SER A 574 0.08 7.65 -42.32
CA SER A 574 -0.73 8.45 -43.25
C SER A 574 -1.07 9.80 -42.63
N SER A 575 -0.57 10.90 -43.20
CA SER A 575 -0.99 12.26 -42.82
C SER A 575 -1.94 12.80 -43.89
N PRO A 576 -3.12 13.32 -43.51
CA PRO A 576 -4.09 13.86 -44.46
C PRO A 576 -3.60 15.18 -45.09
N SER A 577 -4.34 15.68 -46.09
CA SER A 577 -4.12 17.03 -46.61
C SER A 577 -4.46 18.08 -45.54
N LYS A 578 -3.81 19.26 -45.60
CA LYS A 578 -4.03 20.35 -44.63
C LYS A 578 -5.49 20.83 -44.60
N GLY A 579 -6.12 20.96 -45.78
CA GLY A 579 -7.51 21.40 -45.90
C GLY A 579 -8.49 20.43 -45.26
N TRP A 580 -8.40 19.14 -45.62
CA TRP A 580 -9.24 18.09 -45.02
C TRP A 580 -9.05 18.02 -43.49
N PHE A 581 -7.81 18.18 -43.01
CA PHE A 581 -7.51 18.20 -41.59
C PHE A 581 -8.19 19.37 -40.86
N LYS A 582 -8.18 20.58 -41.45
CA LYS A 582 -8.84 21.79 -40.92
C LYS A 582 -10.34 21.57 -40.81
N ASP A 583 -10.98 21.09 -41.87
CA ASP A 583 -12.44 20.93 -41.91
C ASP A 583 -12.92 19.88 -40.90
N ILE A 584 -12.25 18.73 -40.86
CA ILE A 584 -12.58 17.65 -39.92
C ILE A 584 -12.41 18.08 -38.47
N LEU A 585 -11.33 18.81 -38.14
CA LEU A 585 -11.15 19.34 -36.78
C LEU A 585 -12.22 20.36 -36.42
N LYS A 586 -12.53 21.29 -37.33
CA LYS A 586 -13.57 22.30 -37.11
C LYS A 586 -14.93 21.65 -36.82
N GLU A 587 -15.32 20.66 -37.63
CA GLU A 587 -16.56 19.90 -37.40
C GLU A 587 -16.52 19.12 -36.07
N THR A 588 -15.37 18.52 -35.74
CA THR A 588 -15.22 17.72 -34.51
C THR A 588 -15.36 18.60 -33.28
N ILE A 589 -14.67 19.75 -33.23
CA ILE A 589 -14.74 20.69 -32.10
C ILE A 589 -16.17 21.20 -31.93
N LYS A 590 -16.85 21.58 -33.02
CA LYS A 590 -18.24 22.06 -32.97
C LYS A 590 -19.20 21.02 -32.38
N LYS A 591 -18.93 19.72 -32.56
CA LYS A 591 -19.75 18.63 -31.99
C LYS A 591 -19.33 18.25 -30.58
N ALA A 592 -18.03 18.27 -30.29
CA ALA A 592 -17.45 17.66 -29.11
C ALA A 592 -17.31 18.64 -27.92
N VAL A 593 -17.35 19.95 -28.19
CA VAL A 593 -17.11 21.01 -27.21
C VAL A 593 -18.31 21.96 -27.19
N PRO A 594 -18.79 22.41 -26.01
CA PRO A 594 -19.89 23.37 -25.92
C PRO A 594 -19.67 24.62 -26.77
N ASP A 595 -20.73 25.11 -27.41
CA ASP A 595 -20.71 26.26 -28.31
C ASP A 595 -20.75 27.58 -27.52
N THR A 596 -19.72 27.81 -26.71
CA THR A 596 -19.50 29.08 -26.00
C THR A 596 -18.11 29.60 -26.35
N ILE A 597 -17.94 30.93 -26.38
CA ILE A 597 -16.68 31.59 -26.74
C ILE A 597 -15.52 31.00 -25.93
N MET A 598 -15.67 30.92 -24.61
CA MET A 598 -14.65 30.38 -23.70
C MET A 598 -14.25 28.94 -24.05
N HIS A 599 -15.23 28.04 -24.23
CA HIS A 599 -14.96 26.62 -24.47
C HIS A 599 -14.33 26.40 -25.85
N GLN A 600 -14.84 27.12 -26.85
CA GLN A 600 -14.31 27.08 -28.21
C GLN A 600 -12.87 27.64 -28.28
N SER A 601 -12.57 28.75 -27.59
CA SER A 601 -11.22 29.31 -27.52
C SER A 601 -10.23 28.36 -26.87
N ILE A 602 -10.60 27.70 -25.77
CA ILE A 602 -9.73 26.71 -25.10
C ILE A 602 -9.48 25.50 -26.03
N ALA A 603 -10.53 24.98 -26.66
CA ALA A 603 -10.39 23.86 -27.60
C ALA A 603 -9.50 24.21 -28.80
N GLN A 604 -9.63 25.42 -29.35
CA GLN A 604 -8.78 25.92 -30.42
C GLN A 604 -7.32 26.06 -29.97
N LEU A 605 -7.07 26.59 -28.77
CA LEU A 605 -5.73 26.66 -28.19
C LEU A 605 -5.11 25.27 -28.06
N ILE A 606 -5.84 24.30 -27.52
CA ILE A 606 -5.37 22.91 -27.37
C ILE A 606 -5.01 22.31 -28.73
N VAL A 607 -5.86 22.52 -29.74
CA VAL A 607 -5.63 22.03 -31.11
C VAL A 607 -4.44 22.74 -31.76
N MET A 608 -4.24 24.03 -31.49
CA MET A 608 -3.07 24.76 -31.93
C MET A 608 -1.80 24.21 -31.29
N LEU A 609 -1.80 24.03 -29.97
CA LEU A 609 -0.66 23.50 -29.22
C LEU A 609 -0.31 22.09 -29.71
N ARG A 610 -1.30 21.21 -29.87
CA ARG A 610 -1.06 19.81 -30.25
C ARG A 610 -0.77 19.61 -31.75
N PHE A 611 -1.54 20.27 -32.60
CA PHE A 611 -1.58 20.00 -34.04
C PHE A 611 -1.06 21.15 -34.92
N GLY A 612 -0.99 22.37 -34.39
CA GLY A 612 -0.45 23.53 -35.11
C GLY A 612 -1.47 24.20 -36.02
N TYR A 613 -2.76 24.11 -35.67
CA TYR A 613 -3.85 24.72 -36.41
C TYR A 613 -4.69 25.60 -35.48
N TYR A 614 -4.92 26.85 -35.89
CA TYR A 614 -5.90 27.76 -35.28
C TYR A 614 -6.67 28.46 -36.41
N ALA A 615 -7.93 28.82 -36.16
CA ALA A 615 -8.73 29.63 -37.07
C ALA A 615 -8.84 31.04 -36.49
N LEU A 616 -7.88 31.91 -36.80
CA LEU A 616 -8.03 33.36 -36.76
C LEU A 616 -7.78 33.88 -38.16
N ASP A 617 -8.75 34.58 -38.73
CA ASP A 617 -8.65 35.36 -39.98
C ASP A 617 -7.85 34.70 -41.11
N ASP A 618 -8.05 33.39 -41.29
CA ASP A 618 -7.44 32.54 -42.32
C ASP A 618 -5.90 32.58 -42.45
N LYS A 619 -5.16 33.07 -41.45
CA LYS A 619 -3.69 33.10 -41.46
C LYS A 619 -3.10 32.20 -40.37
N ALA A 620 -2.45 31.10 -40.79
CA ALA A 620 -1.62 30.26 -39.93
C ALA A 620 -0.16 30.77 -39.97
N ILE A 621 0.36 31.26 -38.84
CA ILE A 621 1.77 31.64 -38.72
C ILE A 621 2.57 30.44 -38.21
N SER A 622 3.53 29.98 -39.03
CA SER A 622 4.57 29.02 -38.66
C SER A 622 5.88 29.79 -38.63
N HIS A 623 6.57 29.82 -37.48
CA HIS A 623 7.98 30.24 -37.45
C HIS A 623 8.80 29.21 -38.24
N ASP A 624 9.17 29.56 -39.48
CA ASP A 624 10.04 28.75 -40.33
C ASP A 624 11.48 28.83 -39.80
N TYR A 625 11.83 27.95 -38.88
CA TYR A 625 13.22 27.57 -38.64
C TYR A 625 13.41 26.11 -39.06
N GLU A 626 14.04 25.99 -40.23
CA GLU A 626 14.68 24.81 -40.86
C GLU A 626 13.88 23.53 -41.15
N LYS A 627 14.43 22.77 -42.12
CA LYS A 627 13.97 21.49 -42.69
C LYS A 627 13.96 20.36 -41.65
N VAL A 628 13.09 20.42 -40.65
CA VAL A 628 12.96 19.35 -39.66
C VAL A 628 11.95 18.28 -40.11
N LYS A 629 12.35 17.00 -40.08
CA LYS A 629 11.45 15.85 -40.31
C LYS A 629 10.48 15.67 -39.14
N LYS A 630 9.40 16.45 -39.11
CA LYS A 630 8.26 16.28 -38.19
C LYS A 630 7.04 15.68 -38.88
N ARG A 631 6.10 15.11 -38.12
CA ARG A 631 4.79 14.70 -38.68
C ARG A 631 4.07 15.95 -39.20
N ARG A 632 3.36 15.81 -40.33
CA ARG A 632 2.65 16.92 -40.98
C ARG A 632 1.58 17.54 -40.08
N THR A 633 1.00 16.74 -39.19
CA THR A 633 -0.06 17.11 -38.27
C THR A 633 0.45 17.57 -36.89
N ASP A 634 1.75 17.48 -36.60
CA ASP A 634 2.28 17.97 -35.32
C ASP A 634 2.60 19.46 -35.43
N SER A 635 2.28 20.24 -34.39
CA SER A 635 2.78 21.61 -34.27
C SER A 635 4.30 21.60 -34.09
N TYR A 636 4.98 22.70 -34.46
CA TYR A 636 6.41 22.84 -34.18
C TYR A 636 6.69 22.85 -32.68
N LEU A 637 5.87 23.58 -31.92
CA LEU A 637 5.96 23.62 -30.46
C LEU A 637 5.89 22.20 -29.89
N TYR A 638 4.86 21.43 -30.25
CA TYR A 638 4.71 20.05 -29.79
C TYR A 638 5.89 19.19 -30.21
N HIS A 639 6.37 19.30 -31.45
CA HIS A 639 7.53 18.55 -31.94
C HIS A 639 8.80 18.83 -31.13
N TYR A 640 9.17 20.10 -30.95
CA TYR A 640 10.36 20.50 -30.19
C TYR A 640 10.22 20.17 -28.70
N SER A 641 9.03 20.36 -28.15
CA SER A 641 8.68 19.92 -26.81
C SER A 641 9.00 18.42 -26.63
N LYS A 642 8.61 17.52 -27.56
CA LYS A 642 8.97 16.09 -27.45
C LYS A 642 10.47 15.82 -27.39
N LEU A 643 11.28 16.66 -28.05
CA LEU A 643 12.74 16.52 -28.10
C LEU A 643 13.39 16.89 -26.75
N GLN A 644 12.77 17.80 -25.99
CA GLN A 644 13.24 18.20 -24.66
C GLN A 644 12.92 17.18 -23.56
N GLY A 645 12.07 16.18 -23.83
CA GLY A 645 11.79 15.08 -22.91
C GLY A 645 10.36 14.56 -22.99
N ALA A 646 10.08 13.45 -22.29
CA ALA A 646 8.74 12.86 -22.24
C ALA A 646 7.70 13.77 -21.55
N TYR A 647 8.15 14.62 -20.62
CA TYR A 647 7.35 15.59 -19.88
C TYR A 647 6.62 16.59 -20.79
N TRP A 648 7.33 17.09 -21.79
CA TRP A 648 6.88 18.07 -22.77
C TRP A 648 5.97 17.48 -23.87
N LYS A 649 5.59 16.19 -23.78
CA LYS A 649 4.55 15.59 -24.64
C LYS A 649 3.15 15.77 -24.07
N ASP A 650 3.04 16.21 -22.82
CA ASP A 650 1.77 16.40 -22.13
C ASP A 650 1.11 17.72 -22.55
N ILE A 651 -0.17 17.68 -22.90
CA ILE A 651 -0.92 18.86 -23.32
C ILE A 651 -1.12 19.86 -22.18
N ALA A 652 -1.24 19.36 -20.94
CA ALA A 652 -1.34 20.20 -19.76
C ALA A 652 -0.07 21.02 -19.55
N GLU A 653 1.09 20.40 -19.72
CA GLU A 653 2.38 21.09 -19.60
C GLU A 653 2.60 22.12 -20.71
N MET A 654 2.12 21.85 -21.92
CA MET A 654 2.13 22.82 -23.01
C MET A 654 1.19 24.00 -22.75
N PHE A 655 0.02 23.73 -22.19
CA PHE A 655 -0.94 24.76 -21.79
C PHE A 655 -0.33 25.66 -20.70
N ALA A 656 0.16 25.07 -19.61
CA ALA A 656 0.81 25.80 -18.52
C ALA A 656 2.00 26.66 -18.99
N ARG A 657 2.83 26.12 -19.91
CA ARG A 657 3.95 26.88 -20.48
C ARG A 657 3.49 28.04 -21.37
N SER A 658 2.43 27.83 -22.15
CA SER A 658 1.87 28.87 -23.00
C SER A 658 1.22 29.99 -22.17
N PHE A 659 0.58 29.61 -21.06
CA PHE A 659 0.08 30.55 -20.06
C PHE A 659 1.21 31.35 -19.42
N GLU A 660 2.30 30.70 -19.00
CA GLU A 660 3.49 31.38 -18.46
C GLU A 660 4.09 32.38 -19.46
N CYS A 661 4.23 32.00 -20.74
CA CYS A 661 4.71 32.91 -21.78
C CYS A 661 3.80 34.13 -21.94
N TYR A 662 2.48 33.94 -21.92
CA TYR A 662 1.52 35.05 -21.99
C TYR A 662 1.71 36.02 -20.82
N VAL A 663 1.84 35.50 -19.60
CA VAL A 663 2.08 36.34 -18.40
C VAL A 663 3.40 37.10 -18.55
N TYR A 664 4.46 36.44 -19.00
CA TYR A 664 5.76 37.07 -19.24
C TYR A 664 5.67 38.22 -20.25
N ASP A 665 5.01 38.01 -21.39
CA ASP A 665 4.85 39.03 -22.42
C ASP A 665 4.04 40.23 -21.90
N LYS A 666 2.98 39.98 -21.13
CA LYS A 666 2.16 41.04 -20.53
C LYS A 666 2.89 41.84 -19.44
N LEU A 667 3.75 41.20 -18.67
CA LEU A 667 4.63 41.92 -17.74
C LEU A 667 5.60 42.82 -18.51
N LYS A 668 6.18 42.30 -19.60
CA LYS A 668 7.10 43.06 -20.46
C LYS A 668 6.44 44.27 -21.11
N GLU A 669 5.20 44.16 -21.59
CA GLU A 669 4.40 45.29 -22.10
C GLU A 669 4.25 46.42 -21.07
N LYS A 670 4.22 46.07 -19.77
CA LYS A 670 4.16 47.02 -18.65
C LYS A 670 5.54 47.44 -18.14
N ASN A 671 6.63 47.16 -18.86
CA ASN A 671 8.03 47.39 -18.44
C ASN A 671 8.41 46.69 -17.12
N ARG A 672 7.85 45.51 -16.86
CA ARG A 672 8.12 44.69 -15.67
C ARG A 672 8.92 43.46 -16.03
N VAL A 673 9.73 43.00 -15.09
CA VAL A 673 10.52 41.76 -15.19
C VAL A 673 10.23 40.93 -13.94
N ASN A 674 10.09 39.62 -14.09
CA ASN A 674 9.95 38.66 -13.00
C ASN A 674 10.79 37.41 -13.28
#